data_AF-A0A8J3AFG1-F1
#
_entry.id   AF-A0A8J3AFG1-F1
#
_cell.length_a   1.000
_cell.length_b   1.000
_cell.length_c   1.000
_cell.angle_alpha   90.00
_cell.angle_beta   90.00
_cell.angle_gamma   90.00
#
_symmetry.space_group_name_H-M   'P 1'
#
loop_
_entity.id
_entity.type
_entity.pdbx_description
1 polymer ?
#
loop_
_entity_poly.entity_id
_entity_poly.type
_entity_poly.pdbx_seq_one_letter_code
_entity_poly.pdbx_strand_id
1 'polypeptide(L)'
;MVTDNWYRYTTTMNEAQSQQHNAATTLPLWNAPVAHTSLDATVTVPGSKSLSNRYLILAAMGSRTVELLGLLRSRDTDLMIGALRALGVQVQEDTQDPTHVWVTAPANGVLQGDITIDCGLAGTVMRFVPALAMRTSGPVTFDGDAQAYARPMKPLLDGLEQLGATITYLGEPGFLPFILTPPKQADNTNTVARNAQSTAPQVAIDASGSSQFISGLLFAGARSGLQLTHTGAHTPSLPHIRMTMADLESAHIQVDMHDNTWHVTAGQVQLPERVVVEPDLSNAAPFIGAALLAGGRVRIAHWPEHTTQPGGLLPEYIRAMGAQVTWQADATNSATGTLHVRGFGVHDTNHALHGLGDFDIAAAGEIAPSFAAMLVFADSPTTLHGIAHLRGHETNRLQALVEQITAIGGHAEEIADGIRITPVPLDAMHGTIMQSYADHRMATFGAMIGLVLEGTQVENIATTSKTMPQFVQLWQDMLQGDWVTAVAKSPWHEDIRLAMRLADAADAITTARFAALDLHVEDKPDHTPVSDADRATERAIRDILAQERPQDSIYGEELGKQASRGRRWIIDPIDGTKNYVRVLDAWATLIGLQVDDEIVLGMVSAPMLHTRWFAVRGGGAYMMREGQAPQRIHVSQVGTLDHASLSLSSLSGWKERGNRDRVIALTDQVWRLRGFGDFWQYMLLAQGAIDICAEPELDLYDMAALVPIVEEAGGVFTDLDGNPGPWGGNALATNAQLYQTVFPWFH
;
A
#
# COMPACT_ATOMS: atom_id res chain seq x y z
N MET A 1 -67.40 -16.74 -1.80
CA MET A 1 -67.39 -16.59 -3.26
C MET A 1 -66.68 -15.28 -3.55
N VAL A 2 -65.42 -15.27 -4.01
CA VAL A 2 -64.99 -15.72 -5.35
C VAL A 2 -65.73 -14.81 -6.34
N THR A 3 -65.12 -13.90 -7.10
CA THR A 3 -63.82 -13.99 -7.80
C THR A 3 -63.50 -12.66 -8.50
N ASP A 4 -62.26 -12.59 -8.99
CA ASP A 4 -61.79 -11.83 -10.15
C ASP A 4 -61.47 -10.34 -9.98
N ASN A 5 -60.19 -10.05 -9.66
CA ASN A 5 -59.39 -9.06 -10.42
C ASN A 5 -57.91 -8.93 -9.95
N TRP A 6 -57.18 -10.02 -9.68
CA TRP A 6 -55.77 -9.92 -9.25
C TRP A 6 -54.79 -10.95 -9.85
N TYR A 7 -55.08 -11.50 -11.04
CA TYR A 7 -54.14 -12.34 -11.79
C TYR A 7 -53.85 -11.73 -13.16
N ARG A 8 -52.89 -10.78 -13.24
CA ARG A 8 -52.19 -10.41 -14.49
C ARG A 8 -50.95 -9.51 -14.34
N TYR A 9 -50.32 -9.44 -13.15
CA TYR A 9 -49.11 -8.64 -12.94
C TYR A 9 -47.95 -9.40 -12.27
N THR A 10 -47.91 -10.73 -12.35
CA THR A 10 -46.89 -11.56 -11.67
C THR A 10 -46.26 -12.65 -12.53
N THR A 11 -46.28 -12.52 -13.87
CA THR A 11 -45.64 -13.52 -14.75
C THR A 11 -44.67 -12.94 -15.79
N THR A 12 -44.46 -11.62 -15.83
CA THR A 12 -43.49 -10.98 -16.75
C THR A 12 -42.37 -10.21 -16.05
N MET A 13 -42.26 -10.27 -14.72
CA MET A 13 -41.08 -9.78 -13.99
C MET A 13 -40.14 -10.90 -13.50
N ASN A 14 -40.62 -12.13 -13.32
CA ASN A 14 -39.76 -13.25 -12.90
C ASN A 14 -38.97 -13.90 -14.06
N GLU A 15 -39.36 -13.71 -15.33
CA GLU A 15 -38.55 -14.15 -16.47
C GLU A 15 -37.55 -13.08 -16.95
N ALA A 16 -37.81 -11.80 -16.69
CA ALA A 16 -36.85 -10.72 -16.96
C ALA A 16 -35.76 -10.60 -15.88
N GLN A 17 -36.06 -10.93 -14.62
CA GLN A 17 -35.06 -10.95 -13.54
C GLN A 17 -34.25 -12.26 -13.48
N SER A 18 -34.74 -13.37 -14.05
CA SER A 18 -33.96 -14.62 -14.14
C SER A 18 -33.04 -14.68 -15.37
N GLN A 19 -33.24 -13.80 -16.37
CA GLN A 19 -32.31 -13.66 -17.50
C GLN A 19 -31.27 -12.54 -17.35
N GLN A 20 -31.37 -11.69 -16.31
CA GLN A 20 -30.37 -10.67 -15.98
C GLN A 20 -29.34 -11.10 -14.92
N HIS A 21 -29.40 -12.33 -14.41
CA HIS A 21 -28.45 -12.87 -13.42
C HIS A 21 -27.40 -13.84 -13.99
N ASN A 22 -27.22 -13.88 -15.32
CA ASN A 22 -26.22 -14.71 -15.97
C ASN A 22 -25.35 -13.96 -16.99
N ALA A 23 -25.17 -12.64 -16.80
CA ALA A 23 -23.95 -12.00 -17.24
C ALA A 23 -22.94 -12.19 -16.10
N ALA A 24 -22.01 -13.15 -16.24
CA ALA A 24 -20.86 -13.22 -15.36
C ALA A 24 -20.17 -11.86 -15.42
N THR A 25 -20.33 -11.03 -14.39
CA THR A 25 -19.53 -9.83 -14.22
C THR A 25 -18.10 -10.31 -14.09
N THR A 26 -17.33 -10.28 -15.17
CA THR A 26 -15.92 -10.61 -15.16
C THR A 26 -15.25 -9.70 -14.14
N LEU A 27 -14.80 -10.27 -13.03
CA LEU A 27 -14.08 -9.54 -12.00
C LEU A 27 -12.82 -8.91 -12.60
N PRO A 28 -12.41 -7.71 -12.16
CA PRO A 28 -11.27 -7.02 -12.74
C PRO A 28 -9.99 -7.84 -12.54
N LEU A 29 -9.18 -7.96 -13.59
CA LEU A 29 -7.86 -8.59 -13.54
C LEU A 29 -6.79 -7.54 -13.28
N TRP A 30 -5.89 -7.83 -12.36
CA TRP A 30 -4.70 -7.02 -12.08
C TRP A 30 -3.46 -7.76 -12.58
N ASN A 31 -2.67 -7.13 -13.44
CA ASN A 31 -1.41 -7.71 -13.92
C ASN A 31 -0.41 -7.75 -12.76
N ALA A 32 -0.03 -8.95 -12.33
CA ALA A 32 0.98 -9.10 -11.29
C ALA A 32 2.36 -8.83 -11.92
N PRO A 33 3.12 -7.84 -11.42
CA PRO A 33 4.37 -7.43 -12.04
C PRO A 33 5.46 -8.49 -11.83
N VAL A 34 6.30 -8.67 -12.86
CA VAL A 34 7.52 -9.48 -12.80
C VAL A 34 8.64 -8.66 -12.19
N ALA A 35 9.46 -9.27 -11.34
CA ALA A 35 10.67 -8.60 -10.84
C ALA A 35 11.83 -8.81 -11.82
N HIS A 36 12.18 -7.76 -12.55
CA HIS A 36 13.31 -7.81 -13.51
C HIS A 36 14.68 -7.53 -12.87
N THR A 37 14.69 -6.97 -11.66
CA THR A 37 15.91 -6.59 -10.93
C THR A 37 15.79 -6.94 -9.45
N SER A 38 16.93 -7.12 -8.78
CA SER A 38 16.97 -7.30 -7.32
C SER A 38 16.32 -6.12 -6.59
N LEU A 39 15.57 -6.43 -5.54
CA LEU A 39 14.86 -5.43 -4.73
C LEU A 39 15.84 -4.65 -3.82
N ASP A 40 15.54 -3.38 -3.56
CA ASP A 40 16.09 -2.63 -2.43
C ASP A 40 15.03 -1.63 -1.94
N ALA A 41 14.22 -2.06 -0.98
CA ALA A 41 13.06 -1.29 -0.54
C ALA A 41 12.88 -1.31 0.98
N THR A 42 12.21 -0.28 1.49
CA THR A 42 11.66 -0.23 2.85
C THR A 42 10.14 -0.11 2.75
N VAL A 43 9.42 -1.04 3.37
CA VAL A 43 7.97 -1.10 3.38
C VAL A 43 7.44 -0.82 4.78
N THR A 44 6.57 0.16 4.90
CA THR A 44 5.82 0.44 6.12
C THR A 44 4.46 -0.24 6.03
N VAL A 45 4.34 -1.41 6.67
CA VAL A 45 3.10 -2.19 6.68
C VAL A 45 2.10 -1.52 7.65
N PRO A 46 0.81 -1.43 7.29
CA PRO A 46 -0.20 -0.84 8.18
C PRO A 46 -0.35 -1.60 9.49
N GLY A 47 -0.97 -0.96 10.49
CA GLY A 47 -1.20 -1.57 11.80
C GLY A 47 -1.95 -2.91 11.74
N SER A 48 -1.71 -3.75 12.73
CA SER A 48 -2.38 -5.04 12.89
C SER A 48 -3.87 -4.85 13.16
N LYS A 49 -4.72 -5.47 12.32
CA LYS A 49 -6.18 -5.46 12.54
C LYS A 49 -6.57 -6.08 13.88
N SER A 50 -5.88 -7.17 14.23
CA SER A 50 -6.11 -7.93 15.44
C SER A 50 -5.80 -7.11 16.69
N LEU A 51 -4.66 -6.40 16.72
CA LEU A 51 -4.30 -5.54 17.84
C LEU A 51 -5.17 -4.27 17.89
N SER A 52 -5.40 -3.63 16.74
CA SER A 52 -6.23 -2.43 16.63
C SER A 52 -7.59 -2.62 17.30
N ASN A 53 -8.31 -3.70 16.96
CA ASN A 53 -9.62 -3.98 17.53
C ASN A 53 -9.56 -4.32 19.03
N ARG A 54 -8.49 -4.97 19.53
CA ARG A 54 -8.34 -5.28 20.96
C ARG A 54 -8.03 -4.03 21.77
N TYR A 55 -7.13 -3.17 21.30
CA TYR A 55 -6.84 -1.90 21.97
C TYR A 55 -8.03 -0.95 21.98
N LEU A 56 -8.83 -0.90 20.91
CA LEU A 56 -10.10 -0.17 20.89
C LEU A 56 -11.05 -0.65 22.00
N ILE A 57 -11.23 -1.96 22.16
CA ILE A 57 -12.06 -2.55 23.23
C ILE A 57 -11.49 -2.21 24.61
N LEU A 58 -10.19 -2.44 24.84
CA LEU A 58 -9.54 -2.23 26.14
C LEU A 58 -9.52 -0.74 26.53
N ALA A 59 -9.31 0.16 25.58
CA ALA A 59 -9.38 1.61 25.82
C ALA A 59 -10.81 2.04 26.21
N ALA A 60 -11.83 1.49 25.56
CA ALA A 60 -13.23 1.73 25.92
C ALA A 60 -13.62 1.16 27.30
N MET A 61 -12.89 0.16 27.80
CA MET A 61 -13.07 -0.38 29.15
C MET A 61 -12.35 0.45 30.24
N GLY A 62 -11.45 1.35 29.83
CA GLY A 62 -10.63 2.19 30.71
C GLY A 62 -11.41 3.28 31.46
N SER A 63 -10.66 4.10 32.22
CA SER A 63 -11.18 5.32 32.86
C SER A 63 -10.48 6.60 32.39
N ARG A 64 -9.34 6.49 31.72
CA ARG A 64 -8.56 7.60 31.15
C ARG A 64 -8.55 7.51 29.63
N THR A 65 -8.35 8.65 28.98
CA THR A 65 -8.10 8.72 27.54
C THR A 65 -6.84 7.95 27.17
N VAL A 66 -6.92 7.17 26.09
CA VAL A 66 -5.80 6.42 25.51
C VAL A 66 -5.53 6.93 24.10
N GLU A 67 -4.27 7.28 23.83
CA GLU A 67 -3.73 7.62 22.53
C GLU A 67 -3.25 6.35 21.81
N LEU A 68 -3.88 6.01 20.69
CA LEU A 68 -3.52 4.88 19.82
C LEU A 68 -2.81 5.40 18.57
N LEU A 69 -1.57 4.98 18.35
CA LEU A 69 -0.74 5.37 17.21
C LEU A 69 -0.63 4.22 16.21
N GLY A 70 -0.80 4.49 14.91
CA GLY A 70 -0.69 3.46 13.86
C GLY A 70 -1.88 2.50 13.80
N LEU A 71 -3.05 2.90 14.30
CA LEU A 71 -4.28 2.11 14.23
C LEU A 71 -4.61 1.79 12.77
N LEU A 72 -4.94 0.53 12.48
CA LEU A 72 -5.38 0.17 11.14
C LEU A 72 -6.68 0.92 10.79
N ARG A 73 -6.71 1.56 9.63
CA ARG A 73 -7.95 2.07 9.03
C ARG A 73 -8.43 1.11 7.95
N SER A 74 -9.52 0.43 8.26
CA SER A 74 -10.16 -0.61 7.46
C SER A 74 -11.64 -0.65 7.82
N ARG A 75 -12.47 -1.27 6.98
CA ARG A 75 -13.90 -1.44 7.27
C ARG A 75 -14.16 -2.06 8.65
N ASP A 76 -13.40 -3.09 9.04
CA ASP A 76 -13.56 -3.78 10.33
C ASP A 76 -13.28 -2.84 11.53
N THR A 77 -12.22 -2.03 11.44
CA THR A 77 -11.85 -1.09 12.51
C THR A 77 -12.74 0.14 12.54
N ASP A 78 -13.23 0.59 11.39
CA ASP A 78 -14.22 1.67 11.31
C ASP A 78 -15.58 1.23 11.88
N LEU A 79 -16.00 -0.02 11.64
CA LEU A 79 -17.18 -0.62 12.28
C LEU A 79 -16.99 -0.74 13.80
N MET A 80 -15.80 -1.12 14.28
CA MET A 80 -15.49 -1.14 15.70
C MET A 80 -15.58 0.27 16.31
N ILE A 81 -14.98 1.28 15.67
CA ILE A 81 -15.08 2.69 16.11
C ILE A 81 -16.55 3.14 16.14
N GLY A 82 -17.33 2.81 15.11
CA GLY A 82 -18.77 3.09 15.04
C GLY A 82 -19.53 2.45 16.21
N ALA A 83 -19.25 1.19 16.52
CA ALA A 83 -19.84 0.48 17.66
C ALA A 83 -19.49 1.16 19.00
N LEU A 84 -18.24 1.58 19.20
CA LEU A 84 -17.83 2.28 20.42
C LEU A 84 -18.52 3.65 20.54
N ARG A 85 -18.63 4.40 19.44
CA ARG A 85 -19.37 5.67 19.40
C ARG A 85 -20.84 5.48 19.77
N ALA A 86 -21.49 4.44 19.24
CA ALA A 86 -22.87 4.11 19.57
C ALA A 86 -23.04 3.77 21.06
N LEU A 87 -22.04 3.11 21.67
CA LEU A 87 -21.96 2.83 23.11
C LEU A 87 -21.63 4.05 23.96
N GLY A 88 -21.50 5.25 23.38
CA GLY A 88 -21.22 6.50 24.07
C GLY A 88 -19.73 6.77 24.34
N VAL A 89 -18.82 5.95 23.80
CA VAL A 89 -17.37 6.18 23.88
C VAL A 89 -16.99 7.31 22.93
N GLN A 90 -16.17 8.25 23.39
CA GLN A 90 -15.63 9.29 22.52
C GLN A 90 -14.41 8.73 21.80
N VAL A 91 -14.45 8.73 20.47
CA VAL A 91 -13.32 8.37 19.61
C VAL A 91 -13.03 9.55 18.71
N GLN A 92 -11.84 10.13 18.83
CA GLN A 92 -11.37 11.27 18.05
C GLN A 92 -10.20 10.81 17.18
N GLU A 93 -10.30 10.99 15.87
CA GLU A 93 -9.19 10.75 14.94
C GLU A 93 -8.44 12.05 14.64
N ASP A 94 -7.13 11.96 14.44
CA ASP A 94 -6.33 13.09 13.96
C ASP A 94 -6.72 13.43 12.50
N THR A 95 -6.82 14.73 12.20
CA THR A 95 -7.24 15.21 10.88
C THR A 95 -6.19 15.02 9.78
N GLN A 96 -4.91 14.94 10.15
CA GLN A 96 -3.79 14.75 9.22
C GLN A 96 -3.39 13.28 9.14
N ASP A 97 -3.51 12.54 10.24
CA ASP A 97 -3.22 11.11 10.31
C ASP A 97 -4.39 10.32 10.92
N PRO A 98 -5.31 9.79 10.10
CA PRO A 98 -6.46 9.05 10.60
C PRO A 98 -6.09 7.73 11.33
N THR A 99 -4.82 7.30 11.32
CA THR A 99 -4.33 6.16 12.12
C THR A 99 -3.99 6.54 13.56
N HIS A 100 -3.94 7.84 13.87
CA HIS A 100 -3.76 8.36 15.22
C HIS A 100 -5.13 8.67 15.85
N VAL A 101 -5.47 7.99 16.93
CA VAL A 101 -6.81 8.01 17.53
C VAL A 101 -6.75 8.15 19.05
N TRP A 102 -7.56 9.05 19.61
CA TRP A 102 -7.82 9.16 21.05
C TRP A 102 -9.15 8.50 21.40
N VAL A 103 -9.12 7.57 22.36
CA VAL A 103 -10.31 6.86 22.85
C VAL A 103 -10.56 7.23 24.31
N THR A 104 -11.74 7.75 24.61
CA THR A 104 -12.15 8.16 25.96
C THR A 104 -13.47 7.51 26.34
N ALA A 105 -13.43 6.65 27.35
CA ALA A 105 -14.62 6.02 27.92
C ALA A 105 -15.52 7.05 28.64
N PRO A 106 -16.84 6.81 28.76
CA PRO A 106 -17.73 7.70 29.52
C PRO A 106 -17.27 7.90 30.97
N ALA A 107 -17.32 9.16 31.45
CA ALA A 107 -16.83 9.52 32.78
C ALA A 107 -17.57 8.80 33.94
N ASN A 108 -18.84 8.44 33.73
CA ASN A 108 -19.63 7.66 34.70
C ASN A 108 -19.35 6.14 34.64
N GLY A 109 -18.53 5.69 33.68
CA GLY A 109 -18.18 4.29 33.46
C GLY A 109 -19.31 3.41 32.96
N VAL A 110 -20.46 3.97 32.58
CA VAL A 110 -21.63 3.26 32.06
C VAL A 110 -21.74 3.49 30.56
N LEU A 111 -21.83 2.40 29.79
CA LEU A 111 -21.98 2.47 28.34
C LEU A 111 -23.46 2.63 27.97
N GLN A 112 -23.72 3.27 26.84
CA GLN A 112 -25.08 3.53 26.36
C GLN A 112 -25.75 2.23 25.88
N GLY A 113 -26.95 1.95 26.39
CA GLY A 113 -27.84 0.92 25.87
C GLY A 113 -28.95 1.49 24.99
N ASP A 114 -29.92 0.65 24.62
CA ASP A 114 -31.05 0.95 23.74
C ASP A 114 -30.60 1.42 22.33
N ILE A 115 -29.56 0.76 21.83
CA ILE A 115 -28.91 1.05 20.54
C ILE A 115 -28.85 -0.19 19.65
N THR A 116 -28.52 0.03 18.38
CA THR A 116 -28.16 -1.02 17.42
C THR A 116 -26.71 -0.85 17.00
N ILE A 117 -25.97 -1.95 16.95
CA ILE A 117 -24.59 -2.04 16.50
C ILE A 117 -24.58 -2.78 15.17
N ASP A 118 -24.12 -2.10 14.13
CA ASP A 118 -23.81 -2.70 12.84
C ASP A 118 -22.44 -3.39 12.92
N CYS A 119 -22.43 -4.70 12.77
CA CYS A 119 -21.23 -5.51 12.77
C CYS A 119 -20.62 -5.65 11.37
N GLY A 120 -21.32 -5.26 10.30
CA GLY A 120 -20.98 -5.62 8.92
C GLY A 120 -20.68 -7.12 8.81
N LEU A 121 -19.52 -7.47 8.24
CA LEU A 121 -18.96 -8.83 8.26
C LEU A 121 -17.82 -9.00 9.29
N ALA A 122 -17.56 -7.97 10.11
CA ALA A 122 -16.41 -7.87 10.99
C ALA A 122 -16.55 -8.82 12.18
N GLY A 123 -15.81 -9.93 12.13
CA GLY A 123 -15.91 -10.95 13.17
C GLY A 123 -15.51 -10.45 14.56
N THR A 124 -14.51 -9.59 14.63
CA THR A 124 -14.07 -8.96 15.88
C THR A 124 -15.15 -8.06 16.49
N VAL A 125 -15.93 -7.33 15.69
CA VAL A 125 -17.04 -6.49 16.18
C VAL A 125 -18.12 -7.39 16.78
N MET A 126 -18.64 -8.35 16.02
CA MET A 126 -19.74 -9.20 16.50
C MET A 126 -19.33 -10.10 17.67
N ARG A 127 -18.03 -10.44 17.87
CA ARG A 127 -17.56 -11.26 19.01
C ARG A 127 -17.00 -10.48 20.20
N PHE A 128 -16.42 -9.29 20.02
CA PHE A 128 -15.78 -8.57 21.13
C PHE A 128 -16.70 -7.52 21.75
N VAL A 129 -17.50 -6.83 20.94
CA VAL A 129 -18.40 -5.78 21.43
C VAL A 129 -19.51 -6.30 22.35
N PRO A 130 -20.05 -7.53 22.20
CA PRO A 130 -20.96 -8.09 23.20
C PRO A 130 -20.39 -8.11 24.63
N ALA A 131 -19.06 -8.22 24.80
CA ALA A 131 -18.42 -8.13 26.11
C ALA A 131 -18.59 -6.74 26.75
N LEU A 132 -18.54 -5.67 25.95
CA LEU A 132 -18.83 -4.31 26.41
C LEU A 132 -20.33 -4.13 26.73
N ALA A 133 -21.19 -4.76 25.92
CA ALA A 133 -22.64 -4.68 26.08
C ALA A 133 -23.12 -5.23 27.44
N MET A 134 -22.36 -6.10 28.10
CA MET A 134 -22.61 -6.57 29.48
C MET A 134 -22.72 -5.44 30.52
N ARG A 135 -22.26 -4.23 30.20
CA ARG A 135 -22.20 -3.07 31.11
C ARG A 135 -23.00 -1.86 30.62
N THR A 136 -23.87 -2.07 29.66
CA THR A 136 -24.71 -1.01 29.11
C THR A 136 -25.88 -0.70 30.02
N SER A 137 -26.45 0.50 29.90
CA SER A 137 -27.62 0.94 30.66
C SER A 137 -28.93 0.24 30.24
N GLY A 138 -28.93 -0.47 29.12
CA GLY A 138 -30.10 -1.10 28.51
C GLY A 138 -29.71 -2.08 27.40
N PRO A 139 -30.66 -2.77 26.77
CA PRO A 139 -30.38 -3.76 25.74
C PRO A 139 -29.63 -3.21 24.52
N VAL A 140 -28.81 -4.04 23.88
CA VAL A 140 -28.08 -3.71 22.64
C VAL A 140 -28.45 -4.71 21.56
N THR A 141 -28.89 -4.22 20.41
CA THR A 141 -29.15 -5.04 19.22
C THR A 141 -27.87 -5.15 18.39
N PHE A 142 -27.52 -6.35 17.97
CA PHE A 142 -26.42 -6.62 17.05
C PHE A 142 -26.98 -7.14 15.73
N ASP A 143 -26.63 -6.47 14.64
CA ASP A 143 -26.99 -6.84 13.27
C ASP A 143 -25.76 -6.68 12.34
N GLY A 144 -25.87 -7.05 11.07
CA GLY A 144 -24.77 -6.89 10.11
C GLY A 144 -25.15 -7.25 8.68
N ASP A 145 -24.13 -7.44 7.84
CA ASP A 145 -24.32 -7.79 6.44
C ASP A 145 -25.01 -9.17 6.31
N ALA A 146 -25.74 -9.41 5.22
CA ALA A 146 -26.42 -10.70 4.99
C ALA A 146 -25.48 -11.92 5.08
N GLN A 147 -24.21 -11.77 4.66
CA GLN A 147 -23.19 -12.82 4.77
C GLN A 147 -22.80 -13.13 6.23
N ALA A 148 -22.97 -12.17 7.15
CA ALA A 148 -22.64 -12.34 8.55
C ALA A 148 -23.60 -13.31 9.27
N TYR A 149 -24.82 -13.48 8.75
CA TYR A 149 -25.84 -14.37 9.32
C TYR A 149 -25.43 -15.85 9.28
N ALA A 150 -24.52 -16.23 8.40
CA ALA A 150 -23.96 -17.59 8.36
C ALA A 150 -22.81 -17.81 9.36
N ARG A 151 -22.37 -16.78 10.09
CA ARG A 151 -21.18 -16.87 10.96
C ARG A 151 -21.56 -17.21 12.41
N PRO A 152 -21.04 -18.31 12.99
CA PRO A 152 -21.48 -18.78 14.29
C PRO A 152 -21.09 -17.83 15.42
N MET A 153 -22.02 -17.64 16.35
CA MET A 153 -21.89 -16.81 17.56
C MET A 153 -22.28 -17.57 18.83
N LYS A 154 -22.99 -18.69 18.70
CA LYS A 154 -23.59 -19.44 19.80
C LYS A 154 -22.66 -19.68 21.01
N PRO A 155 -21.42 -20.19 20.85
CA PRO A 155 -20.60 -20.47 22.03
C PRO A 155 -20.27 -19.23 22.86
N LEU A 156 -20.04 -18.08 22.21
CA LEU A 156 -19.85 -16.81 22.92
C LEU A 156 -21.13 -16.39 23.65
N LEU A 157 -22.28 -16.43 22.95
CA LEU A 157 -23.56 -15.99 23.50
C LEU A 157 -23.97 -16.86 24.69
N ASP A 158 -23.82 -18.18 24.58
CA ASP A 158 -24.04 -19.14 25.68
C ASP A 158 -23.12 -18.84 26.87
N GLY A 159 -21.88 -18.42 26.62
CA GLY A 159 -20.94 -17.99 27.65
C GLY A 159 -21.37 -16.68 28.33
N LEU A 160 -21.91 -15.72 27.59
CA LEU A 160 -22.44 -14.47 28.15
C LEU A 160 -23.75 -14.69 28.93
N GLU A 161 -24.59 -15.64 28.53
CA GLU A 161 -25.76 -16.08 29.31
C GLU A 161 -25.36 -16.73 30.63
N GLN A 162 -24.29 -17.55 30.65
CA GLN A 162 -23.70 -18.08 31.88
C GLN A 162 -23.17 -16.96 32.80
N LEU A 163 -22.81 -15.81 32.25
CA LEU A 163 -22.44 -14.60 33.00
C LEU A 163 -23.64 -13.71 33.37
N GLY A 164 -24.87 -14.15 33.09
CA GLY A 164 -26.11 -13.51 33.51
C GLY A 164 -26.77 -12.59 32.47
N ALA A 165 -26.26 -12.52 31.24
CA ALA A 165 -26.98 -11.84 30.17
C ALA A 165 -28.26 -12.59 29.76
N THR A 166 -29.18 -11.90 29.10
CA THR A 166 -30.28 -12.53 28.38
C THR A 166 -30.13 -12.25 26.89
N ILE A 167 -30.15 -13.32 26.07
CA ILE A 167 -30.00 -13.21 24.61
C ILE A 167 -31.35 -13.49 23.95
N THR A 168 -31.83 -12.54 23.15
CA THR A 168 -33.03 -12.71 22.32
C THR A 168 -32.61 -12.77 20.86
N TYR A 169 -32.73 -13.94 20.25
CA TYR A 169 -32.44 -14.12 18.82
C TYR A 169 -33.57 -13.51 17.98
N LEU A 170 -33.20 -12.70 16.99
CA LEU A 170 -34.12 -12.11 16.02
C LEU A 170 -34.13 -12.90 14.69
N GLY A 171 -33.19 -13.83 14.53
CA GLY A 171 -33.08 -14.77 13.43
C GLY A 171 -32.77 -16.19 13.92
N GLU A 172 -31.86 -16.87 13.22
CA GLU A 172 -31.44 -18.23 13.59
C GLU A 172 -30.76 -18.23 14.98
N PRO A 173 -31.15 -19.13 15.90
CA PRO A 173 -30.51 -19.24 17.20
C PRO A 173 -29.00 -19.49 17.08
N GLY A 174 -28.22 -18.65 17.74
CA GLY A 174 -26.76 -18.73 17.71
C GLY A 174 -26.08 -17.90 16.63
N PHE A 175 -26.84 -17.08 15.90
CA PHE A 175 -26.35 -16.20 14.83
C PHE A 175 -26.92 -14.77 14.97
N LEU A 176 -26.39 -13.85 14.17
CA LEU A 176 -26.99 -12.52 13.99
C LEU A 176 -28.33 -12.63 13.23
N PRO A 177 -29.28 -11.68 13.42
CA PRO A 177 -29.28 -10.64 14.44
C PRO A 177 -29.76 -11.14 15.82
N PHE A 178 -29.27 -10.53 16.90
CA PHE A 178 -29.70 -10.81 18.28
C PHE A 178 -29.71 -9.54 19.14
N ILE A 179 -30.46 -9.58 20.24
CA ILE A 179 -30.45 -8.55 21.29
C ILE A 179 -29.77 -9.13 22.53
N LEU A 180 -28.78 -8.43 23.05
CA LEU A 180 -28.16 -8.72 24.34
C LEU A 180 -28.73 -7.75 25.38
N THR A 181 -29.38 -8.29 26.41
CA THR A 181 -29.79 -7.54 27.59
C THR A 181 -28.80 -7.81 28.73
N PRO A 182 -28.10 -6.79 29.25
CA PRO A 182 -27.12 -6.99 30.32
C PRO A 182 -27.80 -7.46 31.63
N PRO A 183 -27.08 -8.18 32.51
CA PRO A 183 -27.59 -8.52 33.83
C PRO A 183 -27.97 -7.25 34.60
N LYS A 184 -29.11 -7.28 35.32
CA LYS A 184 -29.49 -6.17 36.21
C LYS A 184 -28.37 -5.95 37.23
N GLN A 185 -27.80 -4.74 37.27
CA GLN A 185 -26.91 -4.37 38.36
C GLN A 185 -27.67 -4.51 39.67
N ALA A 186 -27.15 -5.32 40.60
CA ALA A 186 -27.67 -5.33 41.95
C ALA A 186 -27.51 -3.92 42.55
N ASP A 187 -28.59 -3.35 43.08
CA ASP A 187 -28.59 -2.05 43.75
C ASP A 187 -27.44 -1.98 44.75
N ASN A 188 -26.43 -1.18 44.41
CA ASN A 188 -25.18 -1.11 45.14
C ASN A 188 -25.31 -0.16 46.35
N THR A 189 -26.37 -0.32 47.14
CA THR A 189 -26.61 0.41 48.40
C THR A 189 -26.19 -0.38 49.64
N ASN A 190 -25.65 -1.59 49.51
CA ASN A 190 -25.07 -2.35 50.62
C ASN A 190 -23.59 -2.63 50.40
N THR A 191 -22.76 -1.60 50.63
CA THR A 191 -21.37 -1.74 51.05
C THR A 191 -21.30 -2.40 52.43
N VAL A 192 -21.56 -3.71 52.51
CA VAL A 192 -21.16 -4.54 53.65
C VAL A 192 -20.73 -5.92 53.13
N ALA A 193 -19.43 -6.18 53.23
CA ALA A 193 -18.78 -7.50 53.20
C ALA A 193 -19.11 -8.42 51.99
N ARG A 194 -18.39 -8.25 50.87
CA ARG A 194 -18.04 -9.42 50.05
C ARG A 194 -17.00 -10.21 50.82
N ASN A 195 -17.46 -11.24 51.53
CA ASN A 195 -16.61 -12.28 52.10
C ASN A 195 -15.62 -12.78 51.03
N ALA A 196 -14.40 -13.07 51.47
CA ALA A 196 -13.25 -13.54 50.68
C ALA A 196 -13.41 -14.96 50.08
N GLN A 197 -14.63 -15.33 49.67
CA GLN A 197 -14.95 -16.64 49.08
C GLN A 197 -16.01 -16.55 47.96
N SER A 198 -16.11 -15.42 47.25
CA SER A 198 -16.83 -15.41 45.97
C SER A 198 -15.89 -15.99 44.91
N THR A 199 -16.03 -17.27 44.59
CA THR A 199 -15.33 -17.88 43.45
C THR A 199 -15.69 -17.11 42.17
N ALA A 200 -14.73 -16.88 41.29
CA ALA A 200 -14.97 -16.28 39.98
C ALA A 200 -16.06 -17.08 39.23
N PRO A 201 -16.91 -16.42 38.42
CA PRO A 201 -17.89 -17.11 37.59
C PRO A 201 -17.21 -18.20 36.74
N GLN A 202 -17.80 -19.39 36.72
CA GLN A 202 -17.33 -20.50 35.90
C GLN A 202 -18.14 -20.55 34.62
N VAL A 203 -17.46 -20.50 33.48
CA VAL A 203 -18.07 -20.57 32.15
C VAL A 203 -17.43 -21.71 31.39
N ALA A 204 -18.25 -22.56 30.77
CA ALA A 204 -17.79 -23.64 29.90
C ALA A 204 -18.43 -23.48 28.52
N ILE A 205 -17.60 -23.48 27.47
CA ILE A 205 -18.05 -23.36 26.08
C ILE A 205 -17.29 -24.34 25.18
N ASP A 206 -17.86 -24.70 24.04
CA ASP A 206 -17.11 -25.31 22.94
C ASP A 206 -16.63 -24.20 21.99
N ALA A 207 -15.35 -23.87 22.09
CA ALA A 207 -14.71 -22.87 21.26
C ALA A 207 -14.02 -23.44 20.00
N SER A 208 -14.21 -24.71 19.65
CA SER A 208 -13.47 -25.37 18.55
C SER A 208 -13.63 -24.67 17.20
N GLY A 209 -14.75 -23.98 16.98
CA GLY A 209 -15.01 -23.22 15.75
C GLY A 209 -14.31 -21.85 15.65
N SER A 210 -13.89 -21.24 16.76
CA SER A 210 -13.23 -19.93 16.73
C SER A 210 -12.56 -19.54 18.05
N SER A 211 -11.33 -19.04 17.99
CA SER A 211 -10.63 -18.44 19.14
C SER A 211 -11.27 -17.15 19.63
N GLN A 212 -12.04 -16.46 18.76
CA GLN A 212 -12.68 -15.18 19.11
C GLN A 212 -13.75 -15.34 20.19
N PHE A 213 -14.33 -16.54 20.35
CA PHE A 213 -15.26 -16.82 21.45
C PHE A 213 -14.57 -16.73 22.81
N ILE A 214 -13.37 -17.33 22.91
CA ILE A 214 -12.54 -17.23 24.11
C ILE A 214 -12.13 -15.78 24.32
N SER A 215 -11.56 -15.11 23.32
CA SER A 215 -11.14 -13.71 23.45
C SER A 215 -12.27 -12.78 23.92
N GLY A 216 -13.47 -12.90 23.35
CA GLY A 216 -14.64 -12.13 23.76
C GLY A 216 -15.03 -12.36 25.23
N LEU A 217 -15.01 -13.61 25.70
CA LEU A 217 -15.29 -13.93 27.10
C LEU A 217 -14.18 -13.48 28.04
N LEU A 218 -12.91 -13.53 27.64
CA LEU A 218 -11.80 -12.96 28.42
C LEU A 218 -12.01 -11.46 28.65
N PHE A 219 -12.44 -10.71 27.62
CA PHE A 219 -12.82 -9.31 27.79
C PHE A 219 -14.01 -9.14 28.74
N ALA A 220 -15.05 -9.97 28.61
CA ALA A 220 -16.22 -9.89 29.50
C ALA A 220 -15.84 -10.14 30.97
N GLY A 221 -14.90 -11.05 31.20
CA GLY A 221 -14.38 -11.40 32.52
C GLY A 221 -13.41 -10.40 33.14
N ALA A 222 -12.85 -9.44 32.38
CA ALA A 222 -11.74 -8.62 32.85
C ALA A 222 -12.05 -7.78 34.11
N ARG A 223 -13.29 -7.31 34.29
CA ARG A 223 -13.70 -6.52 35.48
C ARG A 223 -14.29 -7.34 36.61
N SER A 224 -14.90 -8.49 36.31
CA SER A 224 -15.59 -9.34 37.30
C SER A 224 -14.75 -10.53 37.76
N GLY A 225 -13.68 -10.86 37.05
CA GLY A 225 -13.03 -12.15 37.09
C GLY A 225 -13.82 -13.19 36.30
N LEU A 226 -13.14 -14.25 35.88
CA LEU A 226 -13.71 -15.37 35.10
C LEU A 226 -12.83 -16.61 35.20
N GLN A 227 -13.44 -17.78 35.35
CA GLN A 227 -12.81 -19.06 35.00
C GLN A 227 -13.51 -19.61 33.76
N LEU A 228 -12.81 -19.64 32.63
CA LEU A 228 -13.34 -20.08 31.34
C LEU A 228 -12.72 -21.41 30.94
N THR A 229 -13.52 -22.42 30.66
CA THR A 229 -13.06 -23.74 30.20
C THR A 229 -13.56 -24.03 28.78
N HIS A 230 -12.63 -24.37 27.88
CA HIS A 230 -12.95 -24.93 26.57
C HIS A 230 -13.22 -26.43 26.69
N THR A 231 -14.38 -26.85 26.20
CA THR A 231 -14.89 -28.24 26.31
C THR A 231 -14.85 -29.03 25.00
N GLY A 232 -14.53 -28.36 23.88
CA GLY A 232 -14.47 -29.00 22.57
C GLY A 232 -13.23 -29.85 22.36
N ALA A 233 -13.30 -30.76 21.38
CA ALA A 233 -12.24 -31.73 21.10
C ALA A 233 -10.94 -31.09 20.57
N HIS A 234 -11.04 -29.93 19.91
CA HIS A 234 -9.90 -29.23 19.31
C HIS A 234 -9.78 -27.83 19.87
N THR A 235 -8.61 -27.47 20.39
CA THR A 235 -8.34 -26.11 20.87
C THR A 235 -8.21 -25.17 19.67
N PRO A 236 -8.98 -24.06 19.62
CA PRO A 236 -8.87 -23.09 18.53
C PRO A 236 -7.54 -22.32 18.59
N SER A 237 -7.28 -21.46 17.60
CA SER A 237 -6.02 -20.70 17.44
C SER A 237 -5.49 -20.07 18.75
N LEU A 238 -4.56 -20.78 19.40
CA LEU A 238 -3.88 -20.34 20.62
C LEU A 238 -3.11 -19.02 20.47
N PRO A 239 -2.45 -18.71 19.33
CA PRO A 239 -1.77 -17.43 19.15
C PRO A 239 -2.69 -16.22 19.37
N HIS A 240 -3.91 -16.24 18.83
CA HIS A 240 -4.88 -15.15 19.01
C HIS A 240 -5.41 -15.04 20.44
N ILE A 241 -5.48 -16.17 21.16
CA ILE A 241 -5.84 -16.20 22.57
C ILE A 241 -4.71 -15.60 23.41
N ARG A 242 -3.47 -16.03 23.19
CA ARG A 242 -2.27 -15.49 23.85
C ARG A 242 -2.09 -13.99 23.59
N MET A 243 -2.36 -13.53 22.38
CA MET A 243 -2.41 -12.09 22.06
C MET A 243 -3.43 -11.37 22.94
N THR A 244 -4.62 -11.94 23.12
CA THR A 244 -5.64 -11.36 24.00
C THR A 244 -5.21 -11.33 25.47
N MET A 245 -4.52 -12.38 25.93
CA MET A 245 -3.95 -12.44 27.29
C MET A 245 -2.89 -11.35 27.49
N ALA A 246 -1.94 -11.22 26.56
CA ALA A 246 -0.91 -10.19 26.60
C ALA A 246 -1.50 -8.76 26.54
N ASP A 247 -2.52 -8.54 25.72
CA ASP A 247 -3.21 -7.24 25.65
C ASP A 247 -3.94 -6.94 26.96
N LEU A 248 -4.59 -7.92 27.58
CA LEU A 248 -5.20 -7.79 28.92
C LEU A 248 -4.14 -7.49 29.99
N GLU A 249 -3.00 -8.17 29.96
CA GLU A 249 -1.87 -7.91 30.88
C GLU A 249 -1.33 -6.49 30.72
N SER A 250 -1.22 -6.00 29.48
CA SER A 250 -0.85 -4.60 29.18
C SER A 250 -1.86 -3.60 29.75
N ALA A 251 -3.11 -4.02 29.92
CA ALA A 251 -4.18 -3.26 30.57
C ALA A 251 -4.34 -3.59 32.07
N HIS A 252 -3.31 -4.18 32.69
CA HIS A 252 -3.22 -4.55 34.10
C HIS A 252 -4.16 -5.70 34.56
N ILE A 253 -4.61 -6.54 33.64
CA ILE A 253 -5.46 -7.72 33.92
C ILE A 253 -4.66 -9.00 33.70
N GLN A 254 -4.41 -9.74 34.77
CA GLN A 254 -3.71 -11.02 34.70
C GLN A 254 -4.64 -12.13 34.21
N VAL A 255 -4.15 -12.95 33.28
CA VAL A 255 -4.85 -14.13 32.77
C VAL A 255 -3.92 -15.33 32.81
N ASP A 256 -4.20 -16.28 33.71
CA ASP A 256 -3.46 -17.54 33.77
C ASP A 256 -4.12 -18.58 32.87
N MET A 257 -3.31 -19.35 32.12
CA MET A 257 -3.79 -20.44 31.28
C MET A 257 -3.22 -21.77 31.76
N HIS A 258 -4.11 -22.71 32.08
CA HIS A 258 -3.79 -24.08 32.44
C HIS A 258 -4.66 -25.05 31.64
N ASP A 259 -4.01 -25.91 30.85
CA ASP A 259 -4.65 -26.80 29.88
C ASP A 259 -5.59 -26.02 28.93
N ASN A 260 -6.89 -26.32 28.97
CA ASN A 260 -7.94 -25.65 28.21
C ASN A 260 -8.78 -24.70 29.10
N THR A 261 -8.20 -24.19 30.19
CA THR A 261 -8.86 -23.28 31.12
C THR A 261 -8.09 -21.97 31.28
N TRP A 262 -8.81 -20.86 31.24
CA TRP A 262 -8.29 -19.50 31.45
C TRP A 262 -8.88 -18.90 32.72
N HIS A 263 -8.02 -18.36 33.57
CA HIS A 263 -8.38 -17.70 34.82
C HIS A 263 -8.07 -16.21 34.70
N VAL A 264 -9.12 -15.40 34.54
CA VAL A 264 -9.02 -13.94 34.49
C VAL A 264 -9.18 -13.38 35.91
N THR A 265 -8.19 -12.61 36.35
CA THR A 265 -8.26 -11.90 37.64
C THR A 265 -9.09 -10.64 37.49
N ALA A 266 -10.07 -10.43 38.39
CA ALA A 266 -10.88 -9.22 38.39
C ALA A 266 -10.01 -7.97 38.65
N GLY A 267 -10.07 -6.97 37.77
CA GLY A 267 -9.28 -5.75 37.93
C GLY A 267 -9.87 -4.52 37.27
N GLN A 268 -9.19 -3.38 37.46
CA GLN A 268 -9.47 -2.17 36.70
C GLN A 268 -8.69 -2.21 35.39
N VAL A 269 -9.42 -2.44 34.30
CA VAL A 269 -8.84 -2.40 32.94
C VAL A 269 -8.37 -0.98 32.65
N GLN A 270 -7.10 -0.79 32.33
CA GLN A 270 -6.56 0.49 31.88
C GLN A 270 -5.29 0.27 31.08
N LEU A 271 -5.32 0.59 29.79
CA LEU A 271 -4.12 0.65 28.95
C LEU A 271 -3.20 1.80 29.38
N PRO A 272 -1.90 1.74 29.00
CA PRO A 272 -1.02 2.90 29.03
C PRO A 272 -1.64 4.11 28.32
N GLU A 273 -1.23 5.33 28.70
CA GLU A 273 -1.76 6.57 28.10
C GLU A 273 -1.52 6.65 26.59
N ARG A 274 -0.44 6.05 26.12
CA ARG A 274 -0.07 5.93 24.71
C ARG A 274 0.26 4.48 24.38
N VAL A 275 -0.35 3.96 23.31
CA VAL A 275 -0.10 2.61 22.77
C VAL A 275 0.21 2.73 21.29
N VAL A 276 1.35 2.17 20.87
CA VAL A 276 1.71 2.04 19.45
C VAL A 276 1.21 0.70 18.97
N VAL A 277 0.35 0.71 17.95
CA VAL A 277 -0.14 -0.51 17.31
C VAL A 277 0.97 -1.05 16.43
N GLU A 278 1.39 -2.29 16.67
CA GLU A 278 2.38 -2.96 15.83
C GLU A 278 1.88 -3.08 14.38
N PRO A 279 2.78 -3.07 13.37
CA PRO A 279 2.41 -3.39 12.00
C PRO A 279 1.82 -4.81 11.91
N ASP A 280 0.98 -5.05 10.91
CA ASP A 280 0.40 -6.37 10.66
C ASP A 280 1.47 -7.32 10.11
N LEU A 281 2.06 -8.12 10.99
CA LEU A 281 3.19 -8.98 10.61
C LEU A 281 2.77 -10.09 9.65
N SER A 282 1.49 -10.45 9.64
CA SER A 282 0.95 -11.43 8.70
C SER A 282 0.75 -10.83 7.30
N ASN A 283 0.52 -9.53 7.17
CA ASN A 283 0.56 -8.79 5.89
C ASN A 283 1.99 -8.40 5.48
N ALA A 284 2.98 -8.48 6.37
CA ALA A 284 4.39 -8.30 6.01
C ALA A 284 4.94 -9.49 5.21
N ALA A 285 4.36 -10.69 5.38
CA ALA A 285 4.77 -11.94 4.73
C ALA A 285 4.96 -11.83 3.20
N PRO A 286 4.03 -11.26 2.40
CA PRO A 286 4.24 -11.15 0.96
C PRO A 286 5.43 -10.26 0.56
N PHE A 287 5.65 -9.14 1.24
CA PHE A 287 6.79 -8.24 0.94
C PHE A 287 8.12 -8.88 1.33
N ILE A 288 8.15 -9.56 2.48
CA ILE A 288 9.31 -10.35 2.90
C ILE A 288 9.60 -11.46 1.88
N GLY A 289 8.57 -12.19 1.47
CA GLY A 289 8.69 -13.26 0.47
C GLY A 289 9.15 -12.76 -0.89
N ALA A 290 8.79 -11.52 -1.27
CA ALA A 290 9.29 -10.89 -2.49
C ALA A 290 10.83 -10.82 -2.51
N ALA A 291 11.49 -10.55 -1.38
CA ALA A 291 12.96 -10.57 -1.31
C ALA A 291 13.54 -11.96 -1.61
N LEU A 292 12.86 -13.04 -1.17
CA LEU A 292 13.29 -14.42 -1.43
C LEU A 292 13.06 -14.80 -2.89
N LEU A 293 11.95 -14.37 -3.48
CA LEU A 293 11.54 -14.70 -4.85
C LEU A 293 12.30 -13.91 -5.91
N ALA A 294 12.37 -12.59 -5.77
CA ALA A 294 13.01 -11.68 -6.71
C ALA A 294 14.51 -11.47 -6.43
N GLY A 295 14.95 -11.76 -5.20
CA GLY A 295 16.30 -11.44 -4.73
C GLY A 295 16.43 -9.97 -4.29
N GLY A 296 17.51 -9.67 -3.57
CA GLY A 296 17.77 -8.33 -3.06
C GLY A 296 17.36 -8.16 -1.60
N ARG A 297 16.97 -6.94 -1.21
CA ARG A 297 16.73 -6.52 0.18
C ARG A 297 15.35 -5.88 0.33
N VAL A 298 14.58 -6.38 1.29
CA VAL A 298 13.35 -5.73 1.75
C VAL A 298 13.47 -5.48 3.25
N ARG A 299 13.14 -4.26 3.66
CA ARG A 299 13.14 -3.80 5.04
C ARG A 299 11.70 -3.56 5.48
N ILE A 300 11.28 -4.11 6.61
CA ILE A 300 9.97 -3.81 7.20
C ILE A 300 10.18 -2.85 8.36
N ALA A 301 9.66 -1.63 8.22
CA ALA A 301 9.76 -0.60 9.25
C ALA A 301 8.86 -0.92 10.45
N HIS A 302 9.23 -0.41 11.61
CA HIS A 302 8.49 -0.54 12.88
C HIS A 302 8.23 -1.99 13.33
N TRP A 303 9.08 -2.92 12.90
CA TRP A 303 9.05 -4.30 13.36
C TRP A 303 9.37 -4.36 14.87
N PRO A 304 8.49 -4.94 15.69
CA PRO A 304 8.66 -4.98 17.14
C PRO A 304 9.79 -5.94 17.56
N GLU A 305 10.52 -5.60 18.63
CA GLU A 305 11.54 -6.50 19.22
C GLU A 305 10.90 -7.80 19.74
N HIS A 306 9.71 -7.67 20.34
CA HIS A 306 8.90 -8.78 20.86
C HIS A 306 7.46 -8.60 20.42
N THR A 307 6.81 -9.68 20.00
CA THR A 307 5.43 -9.66 19.52
C THR A 307 4.72 -10.97 19.84
N THR A 308 3.41 -10.89 19.99
CA THR A 308 2.51 -12.06 20.09
C THR A 308 1.81 -12.36 18.77
N GLN A 309 2.04 -11.56 17.73
CA GLN A 309 1.44 -11.79 16.42
C GLN A 309 2.00 -13.08 15.79
N PRO A 310 1.14 -13.89 15.14
CA PRO A 310 1.59 -15.09 14.42
C PRO A 310 2.70 -14.80 13.40
N GLY A 311 2.63 -13.66 12.71
CA GLY A 311 3.67 -13.22 11.75
C GLY A 311 5.03 -12.93 12.40
N GLY A 312 5.12 -12.81 13.72
CA GLY A 312 6.40 -12.69 14.44
C GLY A 312 7.32 -13.91 14.28
N LEU A 313 6.77 -15.06 13.86
CA LEU A 313 7.53 -16.28 13.59
C LEU A 313 8.20 -16.28 12.20
N LEU A 314 7.78 -15.36 11.30
CA LEU A 314 8.31 -15.25 9.94
C LEU A 314 9.85 -15.22 9.87
N PRO A 315 10.56 -14.39 10.66
CA PRO A 315 12.02 -14.26 10.56
C PRO A 315 12.77 -15.58 10.74
N GLU A 316 12.32 -16.45 11.64
CA GLU A 316 12.95 -17.75 11.87
C GLU A 316 12.68 -18.70 10.71
N TYR A 317 11.44 -18.70 10.21
CA TYR A 317 11.03 -19.61 9.14
C TYR A 317 11.74 -19.28 7.82
N ILE A 318 11.84 -18.01 7.44
CA ILE A 318 12.51 -17.63 6.18
C ILE A 318 14.05 -17.80 6.25
N ARG A 319 14.66 -17.76 7.45
CA ARG A 319 16.08 -18.13 7.62
C ARG A 319 16.29 -19.59 7.28
N ALA A 320 15.37 -20.47 7.69
CA ALA A 320 15.42 -21.90 7.34
C ALA A 320 15.29 -22.12 5.82
N MET A 321 14.61 -21.22 5.11
CA MET A 321 14.50 -21.23 3.64
C MET A 321 15.71 -20.62 2.93
N GLY A 322 16.72 -20.11 3.65
CA GLY A 322 17.97 -19.58 3.08
C GLY A 322 18.10 -18.04 3.08
N ALA A 323 17.13 -17.29 3.63
CA ALA A 323 17.23 -15.84 3.70
C ALA A 323 18.21 -15.37 4.80
N GLN A 324 18.85 -14.21 4.59
CA GLN A 324 19.60 -13.50 5.62
C GLN A 324 18.67 -12.51 6.32
N VAL A 325 18.54 -12.61 7.64
CA VAL A 325 17.59 -11.78 8.41
C VAL A 325 18.26 -11.18 9.64
N THR A 326 18.27 -9.85 9.69
CA THR A 326 18.78 -9.06 10.82
C THR A 326 17.72 -8.07 11.28
N TRP A 327 17.70 -7.75 12.57
CA TRP A 327 16.82 -6.72 13.13
C TRP A 327 17.69 -5.59 13.69
N GLN A 328 17.27 -4.35 13.47
CA GLN A 328 17.97 -3.16 13.93
C GLN A 328 16.99 -2.25 14.68
N ALA A 329 17.27 -1.98 15.96
CA ALA A 329 16.45 -1.08 16.77
C ALA A 329 16.40 0.35 16.20
N ASP A 330 15.26 1.03 16.37
CA ASP A 330 15.10 2.44 16.03
C ASP A 330 15.93 3.31 17.00
N ALA A 331 16.49 4.40 16.50
CA ALA A 331 17.31 5.29 17.33
C ALA A 331 16.53 5.95 18.49
N THR A 332 15.22 6.08 18.35
CA THR A 332 14.34 6.79 19.28
C THR A 332 13.50 5.85 20.17
N ASN A 333 13.42 4.56 19.84
CA ASN A 333 12.64 3.58 20.58
C ASN A 333 13.26 2.18 20.45
N SER A 334 13.80 1.63 21.54
CA SER A 334 14.44 0.30 21.48
C SER A 334 13.45 -0.85 21.31
N ALA A 335 12.16 -0.66 21.59
CA ALA A 335 11.13 -1.68 21.45
C ALA A 335 10.63 -1.86 19.99
N THR A 336 10.95 -0.90 19.11
CA THR A 336 10.64 -0.96 17.68
C THR A 336 11.92 -0.87 16.86
N GLY A 337 11.90 -1.44 15.67
CA GLY A 337 13.06 -1.42 14.79
C GLY A 337 12.70 -1.68 13.36
N THR A 338 13.71 -1.92 12.54
CA THR A 338 13.56 -2.35 11.16
C THR A 338 13.99 -3.80 11.03
N LEU A 339 13.13 -4.65 10.46
CA LEU A 339 13.51 -6.00 10.07
C LEU A 339 14.12 -5.94 8.67
N HIS A 340 15.40 -6.30 8.55
CA HIS A 340 16.10 -6.38 7.28
C HIS A 340 16.12 -7.83 6.79
N VAL A 341 15.55 -8.07 5.62
CA VAL A 341 15.57 -9.37 4.95
C VAL A 341 16.32 -9.24 3.65
N ARG A 342 17.28 -10.14 3.42
CA ARG A 342 17.93 -10.30 2.12
C ARG A 342 17.67 -11.71 1.60
N GLY A 343 17.13 -11.78 0.39
CA GLY A 343 17.03 -13.02 -0.38
C GLY A 343 17.89 -12.97 -1.65
N PHE A 344 17.98 -14.11 -2.33
CA PHE A 344 18.86 -14.28 -3.49
C PHE A 344 18.10 -14.39 -4.82
N GLY A 345 16.79 -14.67 -4.76
CA GLY A 345 15.95 -14.79 -5.94
C GLY A 345 15.99 -16.20 -6.52
N VAL A 346 14.89 -16.63 -7.12
CA VAL A 346 14.76 -18.00 -7.67
C VAL A 346 15.62 -18.26 -8.90
N HIS A 347 16.14 -17.19 -9.52
CA HIS A 347 17.01 -17.27 -10.69
C HIS A 347 18.51 -17.27 -10.35
N ASP A 348 18.90 -17.13 -9.08
CA ASP A 348 20.31 -17.21 -8.68
C ASP A 348 20.79 -18.66 -8.63
N THR A 349 21.69 -19.03 -9.53
CA THR A 349 22.22 -20.40 -9.61
C THR A 349 23.15 -20.79 -8.47
N ASN A 350 23.61 -19.83 -7.64
CA ASN A 350 24.51 -20.09 -6.52
C ASN A 350 23.78 -20.24 -5.18
N HIS A 351 22.51 -19.85 -5.11
CA HIS A 351 21.72 -19.86 -3.88
C HIS A 351 20.34 -20.42 -4.19
N ALA A 352 19.98 -21.52 -3.54
CA ALA A 352 18.65 -22.10 -3.67
C ALA A 352 17.73 -21.60 -2.55
N LEU A 353 16.44 -21.46 -2.88
CA LEU A 353 15.38 -21.35 -1.90
C LEU A 353 15.11 -22.75 -1.33
N HIS A 354 15.27 -22.96 -0.03
CA HIS A 354 15.18 -24.30 0.56
C HIS A 354 13.76 -24.67 1.00
N GLY A 355 13.39 -25.92 0.76
CA GLY A 355 12.22 -26.54 1.36
C GLY A 355 12.41 -26.79 2.85
N LEU A 356 11.31 -26.99 3.56
CA LEU A 356 11.28 -27.15 5.02
C LEU A 356 11.06 -28.59 5.49
N GLY A 357 10.86 -29.55 4.57
CA GLY A 357 10.50 -30.93 4.95
C GLY A 357 9.12 -30.99 5.62
N ASP A 358 8.96 -31.82 6.65
CA ASP A 358 7.73 -31.84 7.45
C ASP A 358 7.76 -30.70 8.48
N PHE A 359 6.84 -29.74 8.34
CA PHE A 359 6.88 -28.47 9.04
C PHE A 359 5.53 -28.12 9.67
N ASP A 360 5.50 -28.00 11.00
CA ASP A 360 4.31 -27.54 11.73
C ASP A 360 4.19 -26.02 11.66
N ILE A 361 3.11 -25.54 11.04
CA ILE A 361 2.79 -24.12 10.92
C ILE A 361 1.46 -23.77 11.62
N ALA A 362 0.98 -24.61 12.53
CA ALA A 362 -0.28 -24.38 13.26
C ALA A 362 -0.33 -23.01 13.95
N ALA A 363 0.81 -22.57 14.52
CA ALA A 363 0.93 -21.28 15.20
C ALA A 363 0.87 -20.07 14.26
N ALA A 364 1.10 -20.28 12.96
CA ALA A 364 1.13 -19.24 11.94
C ALA A 364 0.28 -19.63 10.72
N GLY A 365 -0.80 -20.39 10.91
CA GLY A 365 -1.58 -20.93 9.79
C GLY A 365 -2.10 -19.86 8.83
N GLU A 366 -2.32 -18.64 9.30
CA GLU A 366 -2.77 -17.55 8.43
C GLU A 366 -1.74 -17.10 7.38
N ILE A 367 -0.42 -17.26 7.61
CA ILE A 367 0.61 -16.91 6.62
C ILE A 367 0.89 -18.05 5.62
N ALA A 368 0.20 -19.20 5.75
CA ALA A 368 0.42 -20.36 4.89
C ALA A 368 0.33 -20.04 3.38
N PRO A 369 -0.59 -19.18 2.87
CA PRO A 369 -0.59 -18.80 1.46
C PRO A 369 0.72 -18.12 1.00
N SER A 370 1.25 -17.16 1.77
CA SER A 370 2.54 -16.54 1.43
C SER A 370 3.70 -17.54 1.48
N PHE A 371 3.65 -18.50 2.41
CA PHE A 371 4.61 -19.60 2.47
C PHE A 371 4.52 -20.51 1.26
N ALA A 372 3.33 -20.92 0.88
CA ALA A 372 3.10 -21.73 -0.30
C ALA A 372 3.65 -21.06 -1.56
N ALA A 373 3.46 -19.74 -1.72
CA ALA A 373 4.03 -18.99 -2.85
C ALA A 373 5.56 -19.06 -2.93
N MET A 374 6.25 -19.09 -1.79
CA MET A 374 7.70 -19.30 -1.75
C MET A 374 8.08 -20.77 -2.00
N LEU A 375 7.39 -21.70 -1.35
CA LEU A 375 7.67 -23.13 -1.37
C LEU A 375 7.47 -23.79 -2.74
N VAL A 376 6.61 -23.22 -3.60
CA VAL A 376 6.47 -23.66 -5.00
C VAL A 376 7.80 -23.62 -5.74
N PHE A 377 8.69 -22.68 -5.41
CA PHE A 377 9.99 -22.50 -6.05
C PHE A 377 11.16 -23.04 -5.22
N ALA A 378 10.89 -23.80 -4.16
CA ALA A 378 11.93 -24.37 -3.33
C ALA A 378 12.63 -25.56 -4.01
N ASP A 379 13.86 -25.87 -3.60
CA ASP A 379 14.67 -26.97 -4.14
C ASP A 379 14.30 -28.36 -3.60
N SER A 380 13.48 -28.41 -2.56
CA SER A 380 13.12 -29.62 -1.83
C SER A 380 11.67 -29.58 -1.33
N PRO A 381 11.01 -30.75 -1.17
CA PRO A 381 9.60 -30.81 -0.80
C PRO A 381 9.34 -30.28 0.61
N THR A 382 8.13 -29.75 0.80
CA THR A 382 7.62 -29.31 2.10
C THR A 382 6.22 -29.84 2.34
N THR A 383 5.99 -30.39 3.52
CA THR A 383 4.67 -30.74 4.05
C THR A 383 4.33 -29.78 5.18
N LEU A 384 3.35 -28.91 4.98
CA LEU A 384 2.84 -28.01 6.01
C LEU A 384 1.73 -28.71 6.81
N HIS A 385 1.94 -28.85 8.12
CA HIS A 385 1.04 -29.52 9.07
C HIS A 385 0.30 -28.55 9.98
N GLY A 386 -0.74 -29.04 10.67
CA GLY A 386 -1.43 -28.30 11.73
C GLY A 386 -2.38 -27.20 11.24
N ILE A 387 -2.70 -27.18 9.95
CA ILE A 387 -3.51 -26.14 9.28
C ILE A 387 -4.83 -26.69 8.72
N ALA A 388 -5.34 -27.81 9.24
CA ALA A 388 -6.65 -28.36 8.87
C ALA A 388 -7.80 -27.35 8.90
N HIS A 389 -7.73 -26.39 9.84
CA HIS A 389 -8.74 -25.36 10.07
C HIS A 389 -8.83 -24.33 8.93
N LEU A 390 -7.82 -24.23 8.05
CA LEU A 390 -7.82 -23.33 6.89
C LEU A 390 -8.92 -23.66 5.86
N ARG A 391 -9.55 -24.84 5.95
CA ARG A 391 -10.72 -25.20 5.15
C ARG A 391 -11.95 -24.34 5.43
N GLY A 392 -12.06 -23.82 6.66
CA GLY A 392 -13.19 -23.01 7.13
C GLY A 392 -12.92 -21.50 7.19
N HIS A 393 -11.87 -21.03 6.52
CA HIS A 393 -11.51 -19.62 6.44
C HIS A 393 -12.37 -18.90 5.36
N GLU A 394 -11.93 -17.73 4.88
CA GLU A 394 -12.62 -16.95 3.83
C GLU A 394 -12.97 -17.79 2.60
N THR A 395 -12.09 -18.72 2.25
CA THR A 395 -12.29 -19.81 1.30
C THR A 395 -11.70 -21.10 1.90
N ASN A 396 -11.91 -22.24 1.25
CA ASN A 396 -11.10 -23.42 1.54
C ASN A 396 -9.68 -23.18 1.02
N ARG A 397 -8.81 -22.59 1.85
CA ARG A 397 -7.46 -22.18 1.44
C ARG A 397 -6.57 -23.35 1.01
N LEU A 398 -6.75 -24.53 1.61
CA LEU A 398 -5.93 -25.70 1.25
C LEU A 398 -6.24 -26.14 -0.17
N GLN A 399 -7.53 -26.30 -0.48
CA GLN A 399 -7.98 -26.62 -1.83
C GLN A 399 -7.60 -25.52 -2.82
N ALA A 400 -7.85 -24.25 -2.49
CA ALA A 400 -7.53 -23.13 -3.37
C ALA A 400 -6.02 -23.07 -3.69
N LEU A 401 -5.14 -23.30 -2.70
CA LEU A 401 -3.70 -23.37 -2.94
C LEU A 401 -3.34 -24.53 -3.87
N VAL A 402 -3.90 -25.73 -3.66
CA VAL A 402 -3.66 -26.88 -4.56
C VAL A 402 -4.09 -26.56 -6.00
N GLU A 403 -5.28 -25.99 -6.17
CA GLU A 403 -5.81 -25.61 -7.49
C GLU A 403 -4.92 -24.57 -8.18
N GLN A 404 -4.56 -23.49 -7.48
CA GLN A 404 -3.76 -22.40 -8.07
C GLN A 404 -2.30 -22.82 -8.34
N ILE A 405 -1.70 -23.65 -7.48
CA ILE A 405 -0.35 -24.22 -7.71
C ILE A 405 -0.37 -25.16 -8.92
N THR A 406 -1.40 -26.00 -9.05
CA THR A 406 -1.54 -26.90 -10.20
C THR A 406 -1.76 -26.12 -11.50
N ALA A 407 -2.50 -25.01 -11.44
CA ALA A 407 -2.81 -24.18 -12.60
C ALA A 407 -1.60 -23.49 -13.24
N ILE A 408 -0.51 -23.30 -12.50
CA ILE A 408 0.77 -22.79 -13.02
C ILE A 408 1.76 -23.89 -13.40
N GLY A 409 1.34 -25.16 -13.42
CA GLY A 409 2.22 -26.30 -13.69
C GLY A 409 3.01 -26.80 -12.48
N GLY A 410 2.77 -26.28 -11.28
CA GLY A 410 3.36 -26.77 -10.03
C GLY A 410 2.70 -28.05 -9.51
N HIS A 411 3.23 -28.62 -8.42
CA HIS A 411 2.69 -29.83 -7.79
C HIS A 411 2.41 -29.63 -6.30
N ALA A 412 1.13 -29.74 -5.92
CA ALA A 412 0.71 -29.72 -4.52
C ALA A 412 -0.43 -30.71 -4.29
N GLU A 413 -0.50 -31.25 -3.06
CA GLU A 413 -1.50 -32.21 -2.63
C GLU A 413 -2.07 -31.78 -1.27
N GLU A 414 -3.39 -31.75 -1.14
CA GLU A 414 -4.03 -31.57 0.17
C GLU A 414 -3.89 -32.85 0.99
N ILE A 415 -3.50 -32.71 2.26
CA ILE A 415 -3.42 -33.81 3.23
C ILE A 415 -4.40 -33.58 4.39
N ALA A 416 -4.56 -34.58 5.27
CA ALA A 416 -5.56 -34.54 6.33
C ALA A 416 -5.49 -33.25 7.19
N ASP A 417 -4.28 -32.82 7.55
CA ASP A 417 -4.04 -31.67 8.41
C ASP A 417 -3.30 -30.50 7.74
N GLY A 418 -3.17 -30.49 6.42
CA GLY A 418 -2.55 -29.39 5.69
C GLY A 418 -2.28 -29.65 4.21
N ILE A 419 -1.09 -29.30 3.72
CA ILE A 419 -0.74 -29.34 2.29
C ILE A 419 0.71 -29.78 2.09
N ARG A 420 0.96 -30.62 1.09
CA ARG A 420 2.29 -30.98 0.61
C ARG A 420 2.57 -30.26 -0.71
N ILE A 421 3.73 -29.63 -0.82
CA ILE A 421 4.21 -28.93 -2.03
C ILE A 421 5.52 -29.60 -2.46
N THR A 422 5.57 -30.03 -3.72
CA THR A 422 6.76 -30.70 -4.28
C THR A 422 7.37 -29.84 -5.37
N PRO A 423 8.71 -29.65 -5.38
CA PRO A 423 9.40 -28.88 -6.39
C PRO A 423 9.13 -29.39 -7.79
N VAL A 424 8.90 -28.46 -8.71
CA VAL A 424 8.82 -28.70 -10.15
C VAL A 424 9.84 -27.76 -10.82
N PRO A 425 10.53 -28.19 -11.90
CA PRO A 425 11.40 -27.31 -12.66
C PRO A 425 10.68 -26.04 -13.12
N LEU A 426 11.34 -24.88 -12.98
CA LEU A 426 10.73 -23.58 -13.29
C LEU A 426 10.33 -23.45 -14.77
N ASP A 427 11.04 -24.12 -15.68
CA ASP A 427 10.75 -24.15 -17.12
C ASP A 427 9.50 -24.98 -17.48
N ALA A 428 8.97 -25.76 -16.53
CA ALA A 428 7.69 -26.45 -16.64
C ALA A 428 6.51 -25.63 -16.09
N MET A 429 6.77 -24.45 -15.53
CA MET A 429 5.74 -23.56 -14.97
C MET A 429 5.40 -22.40 -15.91
N HIS A 430 4.22 -21.80 -15.74
CA HIS A 430 3.77 -20.66 -16.53
C HIS A 430 2.84 -19.72 -15.75
N GLY A 431 2.80 -18.45 -16.14
CA GLY A 431 1.80 -17.51 -15.61
C GLY A 431 0.38 -17.89 -16.05
N THR A 432 -0.60 -17.52 -15.24
CA THR A 432 -2.03 -17.71 -15.53
C THR A 432 -2.88 -16.72 -14.73
N ILE A 433 -4.21 -16.76 -14.92
CA ILE A 433 -5.14 -16.02 -14.07
C ILE A 433 -5.28 -16.72 -12.72
N MET A 434 -4.81 -16.06 -11.68
CA MET A 434 -4.91 -16.44 -10.29
C MET A 434 -6.26 -16.01 -9.71
N GLN A 435 -7.04 -16.99 -9.27
CA GLN A 435 -8.32 -16.77 -8.61
C GLN A 435 -8.09 -16.34 -7.15
N SER A 436 -8.64 -15.20 -6.74
CA SER A 436 -8.52 -14.74 -5.35
C SER A 436 -9.54 -15.36 -4.41
N TYR A 437 -10.65 -15.90 -4.92
CA TYR A 437 -11.74 -16.46 -4.12
C TYR A 437 -12.30 -15.47 -3.07
N ALA A 438 -12.23 -14.17 -3.35
CA ALA A 438 -12.51 -13.08 -2.40
C ALA A 438 -11.69 -13.17 -1.08
N ASP A 439 -10.51 -13.79 -1.14
CA ASP A 439 -9.57 -13.93 -0.04
C ASP A 439 -8.29 -13.11 -0.32
N HIS A 440 -8.09 -12.07 0.49
CA HIS A 440 -6.89 -11.24 0.51
C HIS A 440 -5.58 -12.03 0.48
N ARG A 441 -5.49 -13.19 1.15
CA ARG A 441 -4.24 -13.96 1.22
C ARG A 441 -3.98 -14.77 -0.05
N MET A 442 -5.04 -15.21 -0.73
CA MET A 442 -4.92 -15.82 -2.06
C MET A 442 -4.58 -14.77 -3.13
N ALA A 443 -5.10 -13.55 -2.98
CA ALA A 443 -4.72 -12.43 -3.85
C ALA A 443 -3.23 -12.09 -3.71
N THR A 444 -2.69 -12.03 -2.47
CA THR A 444 -1.24 -11.83 -2.25
C THR A 444 -0.40 -13.01 -2.68
N PHE A 445 -0.92 -14.26 -2.60
CA PHE A 445 -0.25 -15.43 -3.17
C PHE A 445 -0.06 -15.23 -4.68
N GLY A 446 -1.10 -14.84 -5.41
CA GLY A 446 -1.01 -14.57 -6.85
C GLY A 446 -0.05 -13.43 -7.20
N ALA A 447 -0.02 -12.37 -6.39
CA ALA A 447 0.93 -11.27 -6.56
C ALA A 447 2.39 -11.73 -6.40
N MET A 448 2.67 -12.62 -5.44
CA MET A 448 3.99 -13.22 -5.23
C MET A 448 4.40 -14.14 -6.38
N ILE A 449 3.49 -14.98 -6.89
CA ILE A 449 3.76 -15.83 -8.06
C ILE A 449 4.13 -14.98 -9.28
N GLY A 450 3.45 -13.85 -9.48
CA GLY A 450 3.71 -12.95 -10.61
C GLY A 450 5.10 -12.31 -10.62
N LEU A 451 5.79 -12.23 -9.47
CA LEU A 451 7.18 -11.78 -9.44
C LEU A 451 8.11 -12.68 -10.24
N VAL A 452 7.76 -13.96 -10.37
CA VAL A 452 8.57 -15.00 -11.00
C VAL A 452 7.98 -15.42 -12.35
N LEU A 453 6.66 -15.63 -12.42
CA LEU A 453 5.99 -16.17 -13.60
C LEU A 453 5.32 -15.05 -14.39
N GLU A 454 5.96 -14.67 -15.50
CA GLU A 454 5.44 -13.69 -16.46
C GLU A 454 4.05 -14.08 -16.99
N GLY A 455 3.18 -13.08 -17.17
CA GLY A 455 1.80 -13.27 -17.62
C GLY A 455 0.82 -13.65 -16.51
N THR A 456 1.25 -13.69 -15.24
CA THR A 456 0.34 -13.90 -14.10
C THR A 456 -0.58 -12.69 -13.89
N GLN A 457 -1.87 -12.94 -13.75
CA GLN A 457 -2.86 -11.91 -13.44
C GLN A 457 -3.65 -12.33 -12.20
N VAL A 458 -3.98 -11.41 -11.29
CA VAL A 458 -4.80 -11.70 -10.10
C VAL A 458 -6.21 -11.18 -10.31
N GLU A 459 -7.19 -12.08 -10.18
CA GLU A 459 -8.60 -11.71 -10.18
C GLU A 459 -8.94 -10.95 -8.88
N ASN A 460 -9.52 -9.75 -9.02
CA ASN A 460 -10.02 -8.94 -7.93
C ASN A 460 -8.98 -8.64 -6.83
N ILE A 461 -7.83 -8.07 -7.23
CA ILE A 461 -6.78 -7.67 -6.27
C ILE A 461 -7.30 -6.75 -5.15
N ALA A 462 -8.38 -6.00 -5.40
CA ALA A 462 -9.02 -5.13 -4.41
C ALA A 462 -9.53 -5.87 -3.16
N THR A 463 -9.67 -7.20 -3.20
CA THR A 463 -9.99 -8.01 -2.03
C THR A 463 -8.94 -7.91 -0.91
N THR A 464 -7.71 -7.44 -1.19
CA THR A 464 -6.70 -7.15 -0.17
C THR A 464 -7.12 -6.03 0.78
N SER A 465 -8.06 -5.17 0.37
CA SER A 465 -8.57 -4.06 1.20
C SER A 465 -9.20 -4.48 2.53
N LYS A 466 -9.50 -5.78 2.69
CA LYS A 466 -9.92 -6.37 3.97
C LYS A 466 -8.92 -6.13 5.10
N THR A 467 -7.63 -6.16 4.81
CA THR A 467 -6.56 -5.99 5.82
C THR A 467 -5.47 -5.01 5.39
N MET A 468 -5.37 -4.70 4.09
CA MET A 468 -4.37 -3.80 3.53
C MET A 468 -4.90 -3.11 2.26
N PRO A 469 -5.73 -2.05 2.40
CA PRO A 469 -6.27 -1.25 1.29
C PRO A 469 -5.22 -0.76 0.28
N GLN A 470 -4.05 -0.40 0.77
CA GLN A 470 -2.92 0.14 0.00
C GLN A 470 -1.99 -0.93 -0.58
N PHE A 471 -2.37 -2.22 -0.59
CA PHE A 471 -1.47 -3.30 -1.00
C PHE A 471 -0.83 -3.05 -2.37
N VAL A 472 -1.64 -2.71 -3.39
CA VAL A 472 -1.14 -2.49 -4.76
C VAL A 472 -0.09 -1.38 -4.80
N GLN A 473 -0.36 -0.27 -4.10
CA GLN A 473 0.59 0.85 -4.01
C GLN A 473 1.89 0.42 -3.33
N LEU A 474 1.81 -0.21 -2.16
CA LEU A 474 3.00 -0.68 -1.44
C LEU A 474 3.81 -1.70 -2.24
N TRP A 475 3.12 -2.58 -2.99
CA TRP A 475 3.75 -3.58 -3.84
C TRP A 475 4.51 -2.93 -4.99
N GLN A 476 3.91 -1.95 -5.66
CA GLN A 476 4.55 -1.19 -6.73
C GLN A 476 5.72 -0.35 -6.21
N ASP A 477 5.55 0.35 -5.08
CA ASP A 477 6.60 1.14 -4.43
C ASP A 477 7.82 0.26 -4.09
N MET A 478 7.59 -0.94 -3.55
CA MET A 478 8.65 -1.90 -3.23
C MET A 478 9.46 -2.29 -4.47
N LEU A 479 8.78 -2.47 -5.62
CA LEU A 479 9.42 -2.87 -6.87
C LEU A 479 10.20 -1.73 -7.54
N GLN A 480 9.90 -0.48 -7.21
CA GLN A 480 10.53 0.70 -7.79
C GLN A 480 11.83 1.16 -7.07
N GLY A 481 12.07 0.74 -5.81
CA GLY A 481 13.36 0.88 -5.11
C GLY A 481 13.66 2.22 -4.39
N ASP A 482 14.85 2.29 -3.76
CA ASP A 482 15.31 3.27 -2.73
C ASP A 482 15.47 4.76 -3.15
N TRP A 483 15.18 5.16 -4.40
CA TRP A 483 15.09 6.59 -4.75
C TRP A 483 13.97 7.29 -3.96
N VAL A 484 12.98 6.49 -3.55
CA VAL A 484 11.93 6.85 -2.61
C VAL A 484 12.51 7.33 -1.28
N THR A 485 13.68 6.90 -0.78
CA THR A 485 14.12 7.34 0.56
C THR A 485 14.64 8.79 0.61
N ALA A 486 15.21 9.31 -0.49
CA ALA A 486 15.60 10.72 -0.60
C ALA A 486 14.42 11.61 -1.05
N VAL A 487 13.61 11.10 -1.98
CA VAL A 487 12.45 11.80 -2.54
C VAL A 487 11.23 11.77 -1.60
N ALA A 488 11.01 10.70 -0.83
CA ALA A 488 9.92 10.59 0.16
C ALA A 488 10.17 11.40 1.43
N LYS A 489 11.41 11.81 1.69
CA LYS A 489 11.71 12.84 2.71
C LYS A 489 11.48 14.25 2.20
N SER A 490 11.32 14.42 0.89
CA SER A 490 11.02 15.72 0.29
C SER A 490 9.55 16.07 0.51
N PRO A 491 9.22 17.35 0.79
CA PRO A 491 7.82 17.79 0.82
C PRO A 491 7.10 17.55 -0.52
N TRP A 492 7.83 17.31 -1.61
CA TRP A 492 7.32 17.12 -2.97
C TRP A 492 7.04 15.66 -3.35
N HIS A 493 7.09 14.71 -2.41
CA HIS A 493 6.97 13.27 -2.71
C HIS A 493 5.67 12.84 -3.41
N GLU A 494 4.52 13.39 -3.03
CA GLU A 494 3.25 13.12 -3.68
C GLU A 494 3.18 13.77 -5.07
N ASP A 495 3.85 14.92 -5.23
CA ASP A 495 3.86 15.64 -6.51
C ASP A 495 4.70 14.90 -7.56
N ILE A 496 5.83 14.29 -7.19
CA ILE A 496 6.63 13.49 -8.13
C ILE A 496 5.99 12.14 -8.45
N ARG A 497 5.27 11.52 -7.50
CA ARG A 497 4.42 10.35 -7.80
C ARG A 497 3.30 10.69 -8.76
N LEU A 498 2.68 11.86 -8.60
CA LEU A 498 1.70 12.36 -9.56
C LEU A 498 2.36 12.62 -10.92
N ALA A 499 3.51 13.28 -10.97
CA ALA A 499 4.24 13.55 -12.22
C ALA A 499 4.62 12.27 -12.98
N MET A 500 4.98 11.18 -12.27
CA MET A 500 5.21 9.86 -12.88
C MET A 500 3.95 9.33 -13.58
N ARG A 501 2.78 9.43 -12.93
CA ARG A 501 1.50 9.00 -13.53
C ARG A 501 1.07 9.90 -14.69
N LEU A 502 1.34 11.19 -14.62
CA LEU A 502 1.13 12.12 -15.74
C LEU A 502 2.02 11.73 -16.93
N ALA A 503 3.28 11.37 -16.68
CA ALA A 503 4.20 10.87 -17.70
C ALA A 503 3.72 9.52 -18.27
N ASP A 504 3.21 8.60 -17.45
CA ASP A 504 2.64 7.33 -17.94
C ASP A 504 1.45 7.56 -18.89
N ALA A 505 0.57 8.50 -18.54
CA ALA A 505 -0.56 8.87 -19.40
C ALA A 505 -0.10 9.53 -20.69
N ALA A 506 0.92 10.38 -20.63
CA ALA A 506 1.51 11.02 -21.80
C ALA A 506 2.17 9.99 -22.72
N ASP A 507 3.04 9.12 -22.18
CA ASP A 507 3.76 8.09 -22.93
C ASP A 507 2.80 7.17 -23.69
N ALA A 508 1.67 6.79 -23.07
CA ALA A 508 0.66 5.95 -23.70
C ALA A 508 0.05 6.60 -24.95
N ILE A 509 -0.17 7.93 -24.93
CA ILE A 509 -0.75 8.67 -26.05
C ILE A 509 0.30 8.96 -27.12
N THR A 510 1.44 9.55 -26.71
CA THR A 510 2.50 9.98 -27.62
C THR A 510 3.13 8.80 -28.35
N THR A 511 3.33 7.66 -27.69
CA THR A 511 3.84 6.44 -28.32
C THR A 511 2.83 5.84 -29.30
N ALA A 512 1.53 5.83 -28.96
CA ALA A 512 0.50 5.28 -29.83
C ALA A 512 0.30 6.11 -31.12
N ARG A 513 0.55 7.42 -31.07
CA ARG A 513 0.46 8.33 -32.22
C ARG A 513 1.78 8.48 -32.99
N PHE A 514 2.91 8.09 -32.41
CA PHE A 514 4.21 8.20 -33.07
C PHE A 514 4.26 7.31 -34.32
N ALA A 515 4.70 7.88 -35.45
CA ALA A 515 4.69 7.24 -36.77
C ALA A 515 3.29 6.81 -37.30
N ALA A 516 2.19 7.29 -36.72
CA ALA A 516 0.85 6.99 -37.21
C ALA A 516 0.63 7.58 -38.63
N LEU A 517 0.08 6.77 -39.53
CA LEU A 517 -0.19 7.16 -40.92
C LEU A 517 -1.25 8.28 -41.04
N ASP A 518 -2.09 8.40 -40.02
CA ASP A 518 -3.16 9.39 -39.90
C ASP A 518 -2.85 10.46 -38.84
N LEU A 519 -1.56 10.70 -38.53
CA LEU A 519 -1.14 11.82 -37.68
C LEU A 519 -1.56 13.15 -38.33
N HIS A 520 -2.36 13.94 -37.60
CA HIS A 520 -2.82 15.24 -38.10
C HIS A 520 -1.91 16.33 -37.59
N VAL A 521 -1.29 17.08 -38.50
CA VAL A 521 -0.33 18.15 -38.18
C VAL A 521 -0.83 19.47 -38.73
N GLU A 522 -0.85 20.50 -37.88
CA GLU A 522 -1.23 21.87 -38.20
C GLU A 522 -0.04 22.81 -37.93
N ASP A 523 0.07 23.90 -38.68
CA ASP A 523 1.03 24.97 -38.38
C ASP A 523 0.38 26.01 -37.45
N LYS A 524 1.07 26.34 -36.34
CA LYS A 524 0.74 27.48 -35.47
C LYS A 524 1.02 28.82 -36.20
N PRO A 525 0.48 29.96 -35.72
CA PRO A 525 0.70 31.28 -36.35
C PRO A 525 2.17 31.71 -36.49
N ASP A 526 3.07 31.15 -35.70
CA ASP A 526 4.53 31.35 -35.75
C ASP A 526 5.27 30.31 -36.63
N HIS A 527 4.51 29.50 -37.39
CA HIS A 527 5.00 28.43 -38.26
C HIS A 527 5.67 27.25 -37.55
N THR A 528 5.45 27.09 -36.24
CA THR A 528 5.81 25.86 -35.53
C THR A 528 4.70 24.80 -35.72
N PRO A 529 5.05 23.51 -35.90
CA PRO A 529 4.06 22.46 -36.04
C PRO A 529 3.42 22.10 -34.69
N VAL A 530 2.15 21.70 -34.71
CA VAL A 530 1.43 21.03 -33.62
C VAL A 530 0.72 19.80 -34.19
N SER A 531 0.76 18.68 -33.48
CA SER A 531 0.03 17.47 -33.84
C SER A 531 -1.24 17.27 -33.00
N ASP A 532 -2.13 16.41 -33.48
CA ASP A 532 -3.26 15.97 -32.66
C ASP A 532 -2.83 15.17 -31.42
N ALA A 533 -1.62 14.60 -31.43
CA ALA A 533 -1.01 13.96 -30.25
C ALA A 533 -0.71 14.98 -29.15
N ASP A 534 -0.18 16.17 -29.48
CA ASP A 534 0.12 17.24 -28.52
C ASP A 534 -1.13 17.63 -27.71
N ARG A 535 -2.22 17.93 -28.45
CA ARG A 535 -3.50 18.33 -27.86
C ARG A 535 -4.16 17.21 -27.06
N ALA A 536 -3.96 15.95 -27.45
CA ALA A 536 -4.50 14.78 -26.74
C ALA A 536 -3.75 14.53 -25.44
N THR A 537 -2.42 14.58 -25.48
CA THR A 537 -1.52 14.42 -24.32
C THR A 537 -1.78 15.48 -23.28
N GLU A 538 -1.81 16.77 -23.66
CA GLU A 538 -2.06 17.84 -22.70
C GLU A 538 -3.45 17.73 -22.06
N ARG A 539 -4.46 17.28 -22.82
CA ARG A 539 -5.81 17.07 -22.30
C ARG A 539 -5.85 15.97 -21.25
N ALA A 540 -5.19 14.85 -21.50
CA ALA A 540 -5.11 13.74 -20.54
C ALA A 540 -4.41 14.16 -19.24
N ILE A 541 -3.29 14.89 -19.35
CA ILE A 541 -2.59 15.46 -18.19
C ILE A 541 -3.51 16.41 -17.40
N ARG A 542 -4.23 17.30 -18.10
CA ARG A 542 -5.18 18.23 -17.47
C ARG A 542 -6.33 17.52 -16.78
N ASP A 543 -6.86 16.44 -17.35
CA ASP A 543 -7.97 15.68 -16.77
C ASP A 543 -7.56 15.02 -15.44
N ILE A 544 -6.34 14.45 -15.37
CA ILE A 544 -5.77 13.89 -14.13
C ILE A 544 -5.56 15.00 -13.10
N LEU A 545 -4.94 16.13 -13.50
CA LEU A 545 -4.71 17.27 -12.61
C LEU A 545 -6.02 17.88 -12.08
N ALA A 546 -7.06 17.96 -12.91
CA ALA A 546 -8.37 18.47 -12.49
C ALA A 546 -9.03 17.59 -11.41
N GLN A 547 -8.81 16.28 -11.46
CA GLN A 547 -9.33 15.34 -10.47
C GLN A 547 -8.53 15.35 -9.17
N GLU A 548 -7.20 15.41 -9.27
CA GLU A 548 -6.31 15.17 -8.14
C GLU A 548 -5.72 16.44 -7.49
N ARG A 549 -5.64 17.53 -8.26
CA ARG A 549 -5.10 18.84 -7.86
C ARG A 549 -5.99 19.98 -8.37
N PRO A 550 -7.31 19.99 -8.06
CA PRO A 550 -8.25 20.99 -8.59
C PRO A 550 -7.93 22.45 -8.21
N GLN A 551 -7.04 22.67 -7.24
CA GLN A 551 -6.62 24.00 -6.81
C GLN A 551 -5.36 24.51 -7.54
N ASP A 552 -4.57 23.62 -8.14
CA ASP A 552 -3.37 24.00 -8.86
C ASP A 552 -3.73 24.58 -10.22
N SER A 553 -2.99 25.60 -10.67
CA SER A 553 -3.16 26.18 -11.99
C SER A 553 -2.34 25.41 -13.04
N ILE A 554 -2.70 25.53 -14.32
CA ILE A 554 -1.99 24.85 -15.41
C ILE A 554 -1.51 25.87 -16.46
N TYR A 555 -0.26 25.77 -16.85
CA TYR A 555 0.39 26.50 -17.93
C TYR A 555 0.85 25.48 -18.97
N GLY A 556 0.00 25.22 -19.96
CA GLY A 556 0.32 24.29 -21.04
C GLY A 556 0.66 25.02 -22.34
N GLU A 557 1.43 24.36 -23.20
CA GLU A 557 1.76 24.82 -24.53
C GLU A 557 0.52 24.98 -25.44
N GLU A 558 -0.37 23.99 -25.48
CA GLU A 558 -1.40 23.87 -26.53
C GLU A 558 -2.80 24.30 -26.11
N LEU A 559 -3.22 24.02 -24.88
CA LEU A 559 -4.59 24.29 -24.40
C LEU A 559 -4.66 25.53 -23.50
N GLY A 560 -3.57 26.30 -23.44
CA GLY A 560 -3.53 27.64 -22.88
C GLY A 560 -3.03 27.74 -21.44
N LYS A 561 -3.00 28.98 -20.96
CA LYS A 561 -2.26 29.38 -19.76
C LYS A 561 -3.22 29.92 -18.70
N GLN A 562 -3.17 29.39 -17.47
CA GLN A 562 -3.92 29.90 -16.32
C GLN A 562 -3.03 30.76 -15.43
N ALA A 563 -3.58 31.84 -14.84
CA ALA A 563 -2.86 32.64 -13.86
C ALA A 563 -2.49 31.80 -12.62
N SER A 564 -1.27 31.97 -12.11
CA SER A 564 -0.77 31.22 -10.96
C SER A 564 -1.57 31.59 -9.72
N ARG A 565 -1.88 30.59 -8.89
CA ARG A 565 -2.53 30.75 -7.59
C ARG A 565 -1.61 30.30 -6.45
N GLY A 566 -0.30 30.40 -6.65
CA GLY A 566 0.73 29.90 -5.73
C GLY A 566 1.28 28.54 -6.16
N ARG A 567 0.49 27.69 -6.82
CA ARG A 567 0.96 26.41 -7.41
C ARG A 567 0.53 26.29 -8.87
N ARG A 568 1.46 25.87 -9.73
CA ARG A 568 1.24 25.79 -11.18
C ARG A 568 2.01 24.65 -11.83
N TRP A 569 1.31 23.78 -12.54
CA TRP A 569 1.90 22.77 -13.42
C TRP A 569 2.21 23.38 -14.78
N ILE A 570 3.44 23.22 -15.25
CA ILE A 570 3.94 23.73 -16.53
C ILE A 570 4.18 22.53 -17.43
N ILE A 571 3.50 22.48 -18.57
CA ILE A 571 3.43 21.28 -19.41
C ILE A 571 3.83 21.61 -20.84
N ASP A 572 4.79 20.84 -21.35
CA ASP A 572 5.05 20.66 -22.77
C ASP A 572 4.70 19.21 -23.14
N PRO A 573 3.64 18.97 -23.94
CA PRO A 573 3.24 17.63 -24.30
C PRO A 573 4.28 16.90 -25.18
N ILE A 574 4.97 17.59 -26.10
CA ILE A 574 5.99 17.02 -27.00
C ILE A 574 7.04 18.09 -27.34
N ASP A 575 8.06 18.17 -26.48
CA ASP A 575 9.27 18.93 -26.76
C ASP A 575 10.07 18.22 -27.87
N GLY A 576 10.48 18.99 -28.88
CA GLY A 576 10.99 18.46 -30.13
C GLY A 576 9.90 18.00 -31.09
N THR A 577 8.73 18.65 -31.15
CA THR A 577 7.63 18.32 -32.10
C THR A 577 8.12 18.17 -33.55
N LYS A 578 9.13 18.95 -33.99
CA LYS A 578 9.76 18.83 -35.32
C LYS A 578 10.43 17.46 -35.55
N ASN A 579 11.00 16.86 -34.49
CA ASN A 579 11.55 15.50 -34.51
C ASN A 579 10.42 14.47 -34.51
N TYR A 580 9.39 14.69 -33.68
CA TYR A 580 8.21 13.82 -33.59
C TYR A 580 7.52 13.63 -34.96
N VAL A 581 7.18 14.72 -35.65
CA VAL A 581 6.53 14.67 -36.98
C VAL A 581 7.42 14.08 -38.08
N ARG A 582 8.73 14.00 -37.84
CA ARG A 582 9.71 13.40 -38.77
C ARG A 582 10.10 11.97 -38.38
N VAL A 583 9.49 11.41 -37.33
CA VAL A 583 9.78 10.06 -36.83
C VAL A 583 11.26 9.93 -36.42
N LEU A 584 11.80 10.97 -35.78
CA LEU A 584 13.07 10.91 -35.08
C LEU A 584 12.79 10.67 -33.60
N ASP A 585 13.54 9.76 -32.98
CA ASP A 585 13.27 9.28 -31.61
C ASP A 585 13.53 10.32 -30.50
N ALA A 586 14.21 11.43 -30.82
CA ALA A 586 14.59 12.47 -29.86
C ALA A 586 13.46 13.49 -29.66
N TRP A 587 12.47 13.13 -28.86
CA TRP A 587 11.41 14.00 -28.34
C TRP A 587 11.02 13.54 -26.92
N ALA A 588 10.39 14.41 -26.14
CA ALA A 588 9.96 14.09 -24.78
C ALA A 588 8.73 14.88 -24.34
N THR A 589 7.99 14.36 -23.36
CA THR A 589 7.02 15.14 -22.60
C THR A 589 7.73 15.80 -21.42
N LEU A 590 7.56 17.12 -21.24
CA LEU A 590 8.14 17.89 -20.13
C LEU A 590 7.06 18.32 -19.13
N ILE A 591 7.27 18.00 -17.86
CA ILE A 591 6.36 18.31 -16.77
C ILE A 591 7.14 19.01 -15.66
N GLY A 592 6.85 20.28 -15.43
CA GLY A 592 7.39 21.08 -14.33
C GLY A 592 6.32 21.45 -13.31
N LEU A 593 6.71 21.60 -12.04
CA LEU A 593 5.85 22.19 -11.01
C LEU A 593 6.50 23.43 -10.44
N GLN A 594 5.79 24.55 -10.57
CA GLN A 594 6.10 25.81 -9.91
C GLN A 594 5.32 25.91 -8.59
N VAL A 595 6.03 26.26 -7.51
CA VAL A 595 5.44 26.67 -6.23
C VAL A 595 6.01 28.05 -5.90
N ASP A 596 5.13 29.02 -5.74
CA ASP A 596 5.44 30.44 -5.66
C ASP A 596 6.33 30.88 -6.83
N ASP A 597 7.58 31.29 -6.56
CA ASP A 597 8.53 31.77 -7.58
C ASP A 597 9.66 30.76 -7.89
N GLU A 598 9.51 29.50 -7.46
CA GLU A 598 10.51 28.44 -7.66
C GLU A 598 9.93 27.26 -8.45
N ILE A 599 10.72 26.68 -9.36
CA ILE A 599 10.41 25.38 -9.95
C ILE A 599 10.94 24.30 -9.02
N VAL A 600 10.04 23.56 -8.39
CA VAL A 600 10.39 22.61 -7.32
C VAL A 600 10.49 21.17 -7.80
N LEU A 601 10.00 20.88 -9.00
CA LEU A 601 10.00 19.54 -9.60
C LEU A 601 10.12 19.63 -11.11
N GLY A 602 10.91 18.72 -11.67
CA GLY A 602 11.04 18.50 -13.11
C GLY A 602 10.93 17.02 -13.45
N MET A 603 10.22 16.70 -14.52
CA MET A 603 10.05 15.37 -15.10
C MET A 603 10.15 15.47 -16.61
N VAL A 604 11.01 14.64 -17.20
CA VAL A 604 11.23 14.54 -18.65
C VAL A 604 11.06 13.08 -19.03
N SER A 605 10.06 12.78 -19.87
CA SER A 605 9.78 11.41 -20.33
C SER A 605 10.02 11.28 -21.82
N ALA A 606 11.04 10.50 -22.21
CA ALA A 606 11.39 10.24 -23.60
C ALA A 606 11.19 8.74 -23.92
N PRO A 607 9.96 8.32 -24.25
CA PRO A 607 9.63 6.90 -24.40
C PRO A 607 10.39 6.23 -25.55
N MET A 608 10.69 6.94 -26.65
CA MET A 608 11.48 6.38 -27.76
C MET A 608 12.97 6.24 -27.43
N LEU A 609 13.45 6.92 -26.39
CA LEU A 609 14.78 6.71 -25.81
C LEU A 609 14.75 5.72 -24.63
N HIS A 610 13.58 5.14 -24.32
CA HIS A 610 13.36 4.24 -23.18
C HIS A 610 13.88 4.82 -21.86
N THR A 611 13.79 6.15 -21.69
CA THR A 611 14.42 6.84 -20.57
C THR A 611 13.56 7.99 -20.05
N ARG A 612 13.51 8.11 -18.72
CA ARG A 612 12.98 9.28 -17.99
C ARG A 612 14.07 9.93 -17.17
N TRP A 613 13.95 11.23 -16.95
CA TRP A 613 14.77 11.99 -16.01
C TRP A 613 13.86 12.80 -15.10
N PHE A 614 14.24 12.90 -13.84
CA PHE A 614 13.44 13.62 -12.87
C PHE A 614 14.25 14.14 -11.69
N ALA A 615 13.75 15.19 -11.08
CA ALA A 615 14.30 15.77 -9.87
C ALA A 615 13.22 16.49 -9.07
N VAL A 616 13.42 16.56 -7.76
CA VAL A 616 12.68 17.47 -6.87
C VAL A 616 13.69 18.29 -6.09
N ARG A 617 13.33 19.51 -5.68
CA ARG A 617 14.22 20.39 -4.95
C ARG A 617 14.73 19.73 -3.67
N GLY A 618 16.06 19.71 -3.51
CA GLY A 618 16.77 19.07 -2.41
C GLY A 618 16.79 17.53 -2.46
N GLY A 619 16.21 16.91 -3.49
CA GLY A 619 16.10 15.46 -3.64
C GLY A 619 17.19 14.82 -4.50
N GLY A 620 17.97 15.60 -5.25
CA GLY A 620 18.88 15.09 -6.28
C GLY A 620 18.17 14.82 -7.62
N ALA A 621 18.98 14.68 -8.67
CA ALA A 621 18.52 14.33 -10.01
C ALA A 621 18.75 12.84 -10.32
N TYR A 622 17.81 12.25 -11.06
CA TYR A 622 17.79 10.83 -11.40
C TYR A 622 17.47 10.60 -12.87
N MET A 623 18.03 9.51 -13.41
CA MET A 623 17.69 8.94 -14.72
C MET A 623 17.15 7.53 -14.50
N MET A 624 16.04 7.19 -15.14
CA MET A 624 15.42 5.88 -15.10
C MET A 624 15.29 5.34 -16.53
N ARG A 625 15.96 4.24 -16.83
CA ARG A 625 15.77 3.52 -18.09
C ARG A 625 14.68 2.47 -17.93
N GLU A 626 13.97 2.17 -19.00
CA GLU A 626 12.94 1.13 -18.99
C GLU A 626 13.48 -0.20 -18.45
N GLY A 627 12.76 -0.78 -17.49
CA GLY A 627 13.17 -2.02 -16.81
C GLY A 627 14.37 -1.88 -15.85
N GLN A 628 14.85 -0.66 -15.56
CA GLN A 628 15.96 -0.41 -14.63
C GLN A 628 15.54 0.52 -13.49
N ALA A 629 16.11 0.29 -12.30
CA ALA A 629 15.93 1.19 -11.16
C ALA A 629 16.52 2.59 -11.46
N PRO A 630 15.91 3.68 -10.96
CA PRO A 630 16.46 5.04 -11.12
C PRO A 630 17.89 5.16 -10.58
N GLN A 631 18.76 5.77 -11.38
CA GLN A 631 20.15 6.04 -11.03
C GLN A 631 20.34 7.53 -10.82
N ARG A 632 21.02 7.90 -9.73
CA ARG A 632 21.38 9.30 -9.49
C ARG A 632 22.37 9.76 -10.54
N ILE A 633 22.16 10.96 -11.06
CA ILE A 633 23.00 11.56 -12.10
C ILE A 633 23.69 12.83 -11.60
N HIS A 634 24.81 13.15 -12.22
CA HIS A 634 25.61 14.34 -11.91
C HIS A 634 26.21 14.91 -13.20
N VAL A 635 26.32 16.24 -13.26
CA VAL A 635 27.07 16.91 -14.32
C VAL A 635 28.56 16.52 -14.29
N SER A 636 29.24 16.72 -15.42
CA SER A 636 30.67 16.44 -15.52
C SER A 636 31.51 17.35 -14.62
N GLN A 637 32.78 17.00 -14.41
CA GLN A 637 33.77 17.83 -13.71
C GLN A 637 34.78 18.46 -14.69
N VAL A 638 34.45 18.55 -15.97
CA VAL A 638 35.29 19.19 -16.98
C VAL A 638 35.40 20.69 -16.65
N GLY A 639 36.62 21.19 -16.47
CA GLY A 639 36.86 22.57 -16.04
C GLY A 639 37.52 23.49 -17.07
N THR A 640 37.78 23.02 -18.30
CA THR A 640 38.41 23.81 -19.37
C THR A 640 37.67 23.63 -20.69
N LEU A 641 37.66 24.67 -21.53
CA LEU A 641 36.94 24.67 -22.80
C LEU A 641 37.47 23.61 -23.76
N ASP A 642 38.79 23.45 -23.86
CA ASP A 642 39.45 22.52 -24.80
C ASP A 642 39.12 21.04 -24.55
N HIS A 643 38.51 20.71 -23.40
CA HIS A 643 37.97 19.40 -23.06
C HIS A 643 36.43 19.34 -23.05
N ALA A 644 35.75 20.48 -23.23
CA ALA A 644 34.30 20.58 -23.14
C ALA A 644 33.59 20.22 -24.45
N SER A 645 32.42 19.58 -24.34
CA SER A 645 31.49 19.31 -25.43
C SER A 645 30.34 20.33 -25.39
N LEU A 646 30.18 21.08 -26.47
CA LEU A 646 29.12 22.06 -26.67
C LEU A 646 27.96 21.47 -27.49
N SER A 647 26.73 21.75 -27.07
CA SER A 647 25.49 21.53 -27.84
C SER A 647 24.71 22.81 -28.06
N LEU A 648 24.12 22.93 -29.26
CA LEU A 648 23.24 24.01 -29.72
C LEU A 648 22.23 23.39 -30.71
N SER A 649 20.98 23.85 -30.75
CA SER A 649 19.99 23.37 -31.74
C SER A 649 20.26 23.89 -33.16
N SER A 650 20.46 25.20 -33.31
CA SER A 650 20.67 25.83 -34.62
C SER A 650 21.47 27.13 -34.51
N LEU A 651 21.96 27.66 -35.66
CA LEU A 651 22.68 28.93 -35.72
C LEU A 651 21.81 30.14 -36.14
N SER A 652 20.54 29.93 -36.51
CA SER A 652 19.67 31.01 -37.01
C SER A 652 19.27 31.99 -35.91
N GLY A 653 18.80 31.51 -34.76
CA GLY A 653 18.40 32.39 -33.65
C GLY A 653 19.57 33.23 -33.10
N TRP A 654 20.79 32.68 -33.07
CA TRP A 654 22.00 33.43 -32.71
C TRP A 654 22.33 34.56 -33.70
N LYS A 655 21.93 34.41 -34.98
CA LYS A 655 22.07 35.49 -35.98
C LYS A 655 21.12 36.63 -35.67
N GLU A 656 19.88 36.32 -35.30
CA GLU A 656 18.84 37.29 -34.97
C GLU A 656 19.17 38.08 -33.70
N ARG A 657 19.83 37.42 -32.73
CA ARG A 657 20.42 38.06 -31.54
C ARG A 657 21.69 38.86 -31.81
N GLY A 658 22.31 38.70 -32.98
CA GLY A 658 23.53 39.43 -33.35
C GLY A 658 24.82 38.94 -32.70
N ASN A 659 24.83 37.79 -32.01
CA ASN A 659 26.00 37.23 -31.33
C ASN A 659 26.55 35.93 -31.98
N ARG A 660 26.00 35.52 -33.13
CA ARG A 660 26.41 34.30 -33.86
C ARG A 660 27.92 34.15 -34.05
N ASP A 661 28.63 35.22 -34.40
CA ASP A 661 30.07 35.13 -34.69
C ASP A 661 30.89 34.80 -33.42
N ARG A 662 30.43 35.23 -32.24
CA ARG A 662 31.02 34.84 -30.94
C ARG A 662 30.74 33.37 -30.63
N VAL A 663 29.51 32.92 -30.86
CA VAL A 663 29.12 31.51 -30.67
C VAL A 663 29.94 30.61 -31.59
N ILE A 664 30.15 31.00 -32.86
CA ILE A 664 31.04 30.28 -33.78
C ILE A 664 32.48 30.27 -33.25
N ALA A 665 33.00 31.40 -32.77
CA ALA A 665 34.35 31.44 -32.20
C ALA A 665 34.52 30.54 -30.95
N LEU A 666 33.47 30.38 -30.14
CA LEU A 666 33.47 29.41 -29.03
C LEU A 666 33.63 27.98 -29.55
N THR A 667 33.05 27.64 -30.72
CA THR A 667 33.19 26.28 -31.29
C THR A 667 34.64 25.91 -31.61
N ASP A 668 35.50 26.91 -31.85
CA ASP A 668 36.94 26.70 -32.07
C ASP A 668 37.73 26.51 -30.76
N GLN A 669 37.14 26.87 -29.62
CA GLN A 669 37.77 26.73 -28.29
C GLN A 669 37.40 25.41 -27.60
N VAL A 670 36.28 24.81 -27.99
CA VAL A 670 35.75 23.60 -27.34
C VAL A 670 36.30 22.31 -27.98
N TRP A 671 36.34 21.22 -27.22
CA TRP A 671 36.78 19.92 -27.74
C TRP A 671 35.96 19.48 -28.96
N ARG A 672 34.64 19.67 -28.89
CA ARG A 672 33.71 19.34 -29.97
C ARG A 672 32.38 20.08 -29.86
N LEU A 673 31.75 20.28 -31.02
CA LEU A 673 30.36 20.66 -31.17
C LEU A 673 29.52 19.44 -31.60
N ARG A 674 28.39 19.21 -30.94
CA ARG A 674 27.36 18.23 -31.33
C ARG A 674 25.98 18.85 -31.08
N GLY A 675 25.21 19.11 -32.14
CA GLY A 675 23.84 19.63 -31.99
C GLY A 675 22.87 18.50 -31.70
N PHE A 676 22.50 18.33 -30.43
CA PHE A 676 21.40 17.43 -30.03
C PHE A 676 20.07 18.18 -30.02
N GLY A 677 20.08 19.40 -29.47
CA GLY A 677 18.92 20.29 -29.37
C GLY A 677 17.88 19.87 -28.33
N ASP A 678 16.82 20.70 -28.22
CA ASP A 678 15.61 20.48 -27.42
C ASP A 678 15.95 20.00 -25.98
N PHE A 679 15.12 19.17 -25.33
CA PHE A 679 15.36 18.63 -23.98
C PHE A 679 16.66 17.81 -23.89
N TRP A 680 17.03 17.12 -24.97
CA TRP A 680 17.97 16.01 -24.88
C TRP A 680 19.36 16.49 -24.51
N GLN A 681 19.79 17.65 -25.02
CA GLN A 681 21.07 18.23 -24.63
C GLN A 681 21.15 18.52 -23.13
N TYR A 682 20.07 19.01 -22.51
CA TYR A 682 20.05 19.30 -21.07
C TYR A 682 20.09 18.02 -20.23
N MET A 683 19.45 16.94 -20.71
CA MET A 683 19.53 15.63 -20.04
C MET A 683 20.93 15.03 -20.18
N LEU A 684 21.57 15.15 -21.36
CA LEU A 684 22.95 14.76 -21.58
C LEU A 684 23.93 15.57 -20.70
N LEU A 685 23.65 16.86 -20.48
CA LEU A 685 24.38 17.69 -19.54
C LEU A 685 24.22 17.20 -18.10
N ALA A 686 22.97 16.99 -17.65
CA ALA A 686 22.64 16.56 -16.29
C ALA A 686 23.27 15.19 -15.92
N GLN A 687 23.48 14.31 -16.90
CA GLN A 687 24.20 13.04 -16.71
C GLN A 687 25.72 13.12 -16.97
N GLY A 688 26.24 14.31 -17.25
CA GLY A 688 27.68 14.55 -17.45
C GLY A 688 28.26 14.02 -18.76
N ALA A 689 27.41 13.75 -19.76
CA ALA A 689 27.82 13.31 -21.09
C ALA A 689 28.26 14.46 -22.02
N ILE A 690 27.76 15.67 -21.75
CA ILE A 690 28.21 16.93 -22.33
C ILE A 690 28.30 18.01 -21.25
N ASP A 691 28.83 19.18 -21.60
CA ASP A 691 29.29 20.15 -20.61
C ASP A 691 28.63 21.54 -20.75
N ILE A 692 28.19 21.89 -21.96
CA ILE A 692 27.63 23.20 -22.29
C ILE A 692 26.43 23.03 -23.24
N CYS A 693 25.30 23.62 -22.88
CA CYS A 693 24.11 23.75 -23.72
C CYS A 693 23.67 25.22 -23.75
N ALA A 694 23.27 25.73 -24.91
CA ALA A 694 22.70 27.07 -24.98
C ALA A 694 21.67 27.19 -26.10
N GLU A 695 20.62 27.96 -25.85
CA GLU A 695 19.57 28.23 -26.82
C GLU A 695 19.22 29.73 -26.86
N PRO A 696 19.08 30.31 -28.06
CA PRO A 696 18.79 31.73 -28.23
C PRO A 696 17.31 32.07 -28.01
N GLU A 697 16.41 31.10 -28.04
CA GLU A 697 14.97 31.35 -27.95
C GLU A 697 14.30 30.12 -27.39
N LEU A 698 13.56 30.30 -26.30
CA LEU A 698 12.80 29.26 -25.61
C LEU A 698 11.59 29.88 -24.91
N ASP A 699 10.54 29.10 -24.74
CA ASP A 699 9.37 29.37 -23.91
C ASP A 699 9.50 28.69 -22.54
N LEU A 700 8.69 29.16 -21.57
CA LEU A 700 8.73 28.64 -20.19
C LEU A 700 8.51 27.12 -20.11
N TYR A 701 7.65 26.55 -20.97
CA TYR A 701 7.36 25.12 -20.97
C TYR A 701 8.54 24.26 -21.47
N ASP A 702 9.37 24.79 -22.38
CA ASP A 702 10.59 24.14 -22.86
C ASP A 702 11.63 23.97 -21.74
N MET A 703 11.60 24.86 -20.73
CA MET A 703 12.67 24.97 -19.74
C MET A 703 12.28 24.49 -18.34
N ALA A 704 11.02 24.65 -17.94
CA ALA A 704 10.62 24.46 -16.54
C ALA A 704 11.01 23.08 -15.99
N ALA A 705 10.74 22.00 -16.73
CA ALA A 705 11.09 20.65 -16.27
C ALA A 705 12.61 20.40 -16.23
N LEU A 706 13.40 21.12 -17.03
CA LEU A 706 14.83 20.92 -17.17
C LEU A 706 15.61 21.51 -16.00
N VAL A 707 15.15 22.64 -15.46
CA VAL A 707 15.87 23.43 -14.44
C VAL A 707 16.16 22.60 -13.18
N PRO A 708 15.18 21.98 -12.50
CA PRO A 708 15.46 21.20 -11.30
C PRO A 708 16.39 20.03 -11.58
N ILE A 709 16.28 19.39 -12.75
CA ILE A 709 17.11 18.24 -13.12
C ILE A 709 18.58 18.66 -13.28
N VAL A 710 18.84 19.76 -13.99
CA VAL A 710 20.20 20.27 -14.20
C VAL A 710 20.80 20.76 -12.87
N GLU A 711 20.06 21.54 -12.08
CA GLU A 711 20.57 22.09 -10.81
C GLU A 711 20.82 21.01 -9.76
N GLU A 712 19.91 20.05 -9.59
CA GLU A 712 20.06 18.95 -8.63
C GLU A 712 21.12 17.92 -9.05
N ALA A 713 21.49 17.89 -10.33
CA ALA A 713 22.67 17.18 -10.83
C ALA A 713 23.99 17.92 -10.54
N GLY A 714 23.93 19.17 -10.04
CA GLY A 714 25.08 20.03 -9.75
C GLY A 714 25.48 20.96 -10.89
N GLY A 715 24.62 21.15 -11.88
CA GLY A 715 24.79 22.11 -12.97
C GLY A 715 24.35 23.53 -12.61
N VAL A 716 24.52 24.44 -13.57
CA VAL A 716 24.04 25.82 -13.51
C VAL A 716 23.09 26.03 -14.68
N PHE A 717 21.94 26.64 -14.43
CA PHE A 717 20.95 27.00 -15.45
C PHE A 717 20.55 28.47 -15.30
N THR A 718 20.79 29.26 -16.34
CA THR A 718 20.43 30.69 -16.39
C THR A 718 19.86 31.07 -17.75
N ASP A 719 19.27 32.25 -17.85
CA ASP A 719 19.19 32.93 -19.14
C ASP A 719 20.58 33.45 -19.60
N LEU A 720 20.64 34.03 -20.80
CA LEU A 720 21.88 34.57 -21.37
C LEU A 720 22.32 35.90 -20.72
N ASP A 721 21.46 36.53 -19.91
CA ASP A 721 21.79 37.70 -19.08
C ASP A 721 22.32 37.31 -17.69
N GLY A 722 22.26 36.01 -17.36
CA GLY A 722 22.77 35.42 -16.12
C GLY A 722 21.74 35.35 -14.99
N ASN A 723 20.45 35.58 -15.27
CA ASN A 723 19.38 35.39 -14.30
C ASN A 723 19.07 33.90 -14.14
N PRO A 724 18.93 33.38 -12.91
CA PRO A 724 18.70 31.97 -12.68
C PRO A 724 17.29 31.52 -13.07
N GLY A 725 17.18 30.25 -13.48
CA GLY A 725 15.90 29.59 -13.77
C GLY A 725 15.35 29.83 -15.18
N PRO A 726 14.10 29.42 -15.44
CA PRO A 726 13.52 29.36 -16.79
C PRO A 726 12.77 30.65 -17.19
N TRP A 727 13.07 31.78 -16.56
CA TRP A 727 12.23 32.97 -16.63
C TRP A 727 12.56 33.88 -17.82
N GLY A 728 13.75 33.73 -18.41
CA GLY A 728 14.15 34.43 -19.64
C GLY A 728 13.72 33.65 -20.88
N GLY A 729 13.51 34.32 -22.02
CA GLY A 729 13.14 33.65 -23.28
C GLY A 729 14.33 33.00 -24.02
N ASN A 730 15.25 32.37 -23.28
CA ASN A 730 16.52 31.79 -23.73
C ASN A 730 17.22 31.09 -22.56
N ALA A 731 18.21 30.24 -22.85
CA ALA A 731 18.92 29.51 -21.80
C ALA A 731 20.41 29.32 -22.10
N LEU A 732 21.19 29.32 -21.02
CA LEU A 732 22.54 28.79 -20.91
C LEU A 732 22.58 27.81 -19.74
N ALA A 733 22.96 26.57 -20.03
CA ALA A 733 23.17 25.54 -19.02
C ALA A 733 24.57 24.94 -19.14
N THR A 734 25.27 24.82 -18.03
CA THR A 734 26.62 24.24 -17.98
C THR A 734 26.81 23.35 -16.77
N ASN A 735 27.91 22.57 -16.75
CA ASN A 735 28.43 22.09 -15.48
C ASN A 735 28.89 23.29 -14.61
N ALA A 736 29.01 23.10 -13.30
CA ALA A 736 29.37 24.21 -12.40
C ALA A 736 30.77 24.81 -12.65
N GLN A 737 31.72 24.02 -13.18
CA GLN A 737 33.11 24.45 -13.37
C GLN A 737 33.27 25.42 -14.55
N LEU A 738 32.45 25.27 -15.59
CA LEU A 738 32.61 26.01 -16.84
C LEU A 738 31.80 27.32 -16.90
N TYR A 739 30.79 27.50 -16.05
CA TYR A 739 29.83 28.60 -16.16
C TYR A 739 30.50 29.97 -16.32
N GLN A 740 31.44 30.30 -15.43
CA GLN A 740 32.14 31.60 -15.43
C GLN A 740 33.02 31.82 -16.68
N THR A 741 33.51 30.75 -17.30
CA THR A 741 34.31 30.83 -18.53
C THR A 741 33.45 30.89 -19.78
N VAL A 742 32.27 30.27 -19.75
CA VAL A 742 31.36 30.15 -20.90
C VAL A 742 30.43 31.34 -21.03
N PHE A 743 29.89 31.85 -19.91
CA PHE A 743 28.93 32.95 -19.88
C PHE A 743 29.33 34.18 -20.75
N PRO A 744 30.60 34.66 -20.72
CA PRO A 744 31.01 35.82 -21.52
C PRO A 744 30.96 35.62 -23.05
N TRP A 745 30.81 34.39 -23.54
CA TRP A 745 30.69 34.12 -24.98
C TRP A 745 29.30 34.42 -25.54
N PHE A 746 28.30 34.50 -24.66
CA PHE A 746 26.90 34.67 -25.03
C PHE A 746 26.35 36.09 -24.76
N HIS A 747 27.02 36.84 -23.89
CA HIS A 747 26.83 38.28 -23.66
C HIS A 747 27.55 39.12 -24.75
#